data_AF-A0A6I1F8W0-F1
#
_entry.id   AF-A0A6I1F8W0-F1
#
_cell.length_a   1.000
_cell.length_b   1.000
_cell.length_c   1.000
_cell.angle_alpha   90.00
_cell.angle_beta   90.00
_cell.angle_gamma   90.00
#
_symmetry.space_group_name_H-M   'P 1'
#
loop_
_entity.id
_entity.type
_entity.pdbx_description
1 polymer ?
#
loop_
_entity_poly.entity_id
_entity_poly.type
_entity_poly.pdbx_seq_one_letter_code
_entity_poly.pdbx_strand_id
1 'polypeptide(L)'
;MGKSLIQQQLYQKESKGLFLSSDGSDVSAVSPRLDQRFVQKYLHPICTYSIPNELKRSGERDKKQYPNLFTMIQPETGDLVVGQASFIPAENMKQKSSYLVHNFIVPAARKEEWIEKPSQIFQIDSFIDLPDTETRSEVLEEKEQISYRTENIFMRKQELFHVLQIEEEKFKQLLYASIVAVESNKRIYITFQSALEDQKKYAMWLLELLYTYLPYETRRNIGVTTFHNEPIVKENIHIMFVEPGSIRLRNRAVEEQFVFDFSTHKQSGINVDVNQLEFLNYAYSALQTASDLGEFFIYCERALKGLPKQKKLEMETYNELFLLFYLEKLDYYYYDLDKVAIIKTLHTYLESNHREKEELVQLFSKLLQREERMKDATTVLDYLWHVLEIQRIVGQVNVLEFVVKTIVYYEGEAICKEIWDLLEGYAETYYQVLSYIGDIFSYGEIIDEYLKQKFSLHHDLDTILHNINTLLSANPSLEHNVFFLKWTKNRLVNEVKKSSKPMTIVAKMDQFFHQSILFHSYKRSVLPEVKGHLLIQVQLERITMEEVQHFGALFLREKDDNNFAIKGWEKEKYEILEVLHSFFYSPIEQVSALFRMVTMPIKGKASELALELMKENGLFQPYERFLLLFPGGMEGVEHRQVFSYLAIYGTAEEMTTYIKWSYKQFATNSRYNHALLDYLVSDRNSVWKKKEIQKELKKVRSQSFRKLLKKVREQTSSPTVRFVRKYGIVLCIFLIVLAGGYFYLNM
;
A
#
# COMPACT_ATOMS: atom_id res chain seq x y z
N MET A 1 14.19 -19.16 42.15
CA MET A 1 15.40 -19.22 41.30
C MET A 1 16.58 -18.85 42.18
N GLY A 2 17.59 -19.73 42.32
CA GLY A 2 18.76 -19.43 43.15
C GLY A 2 19.53 -18.25 42.55
N LYS A 3 20.02 -17.33 43.41
CA LYS A 3 20.86 -16.20 42.97
C LYS A 3 22.03 -16.74 42.15
N SER A 4 22.23 -16.22 40.94
CA SER A 4 23.37 -16.58 40.10
C SER A 4 24.62 -15.89 40.65
N LEU A 5 25.50 -16.65 41.29
CA LEU A 5 26.73 -16.15 41.91
C LEU A 5 27.87 -16.08 40.88
N ILE A 6 28.82 -15.19 41.12
CA ILE A 6 30.03 -15.04 40.30
C ILE A 6 30.99 -16.20 40.63
N GLN A 7 31.42 -16.90 39.58
CA GLN A 7 32.31 -18.05 39.70
C GLN A 7 33.77 -17.62 39.54
N GLN A 8 34.69 -18.46 40.02
CA GLN A 8 36.13 -18.20 39.99
C GLN A 8 36.88 -19.39 39.39
N GLN A 9 38.00 -19.09 38.73
CA GLN A 9 39.05 -20.05 38.42
C GLN A 9 40.40 -19.46 38.80
N LEU A 10 41.23 -20.27 39.45
CA LEU A 10 42.64 -20.04 39.63
C LEU A 10 43.41 -21.09 38.83
N TYR A 11 44.37 -20.68 38.02
CA TYR A 11 45.24 -21.56 37.24
C TYR A 11 46.70 -21.17 37.46
N GLN A 12 47.51 -22.10 37.93
CA GLN A 12 48.93 -21.92 38.14
C GLN A 12 49.70 -22.89 37.24
N LYS A 13 50.71 -22.37 36.55
CA LYS A 13 51.61 -23.16 35.73
C LYS A 13 53.06 -22.86 36.08
N GLU A 14 53.82 -23.92 36.30
CA GLU A 14 55.28 -23.86 36.45
C GLU A 14 55.97 -24.16 35.12
N SER A 15 56.93 -23.33 34.72
CA SER A 15 57.68 -23.45 33.47
C SER A 15 59.04 -24.15 33.67
N LYS A 16 59.58 -24.73 32.59
CA LYS A 16 60.87 -25.44 32.59
C LYS A 16 62.02 -24.48 32.91
N GLY A 17 62.69 -24.69 34.03
CA GLY A 17 64.09 -24.25 34.20
C GLY A 17 64.98 -24.99 33.20
N LEU A 18 66.01 -24.32 32.66
CA LEU A 18 66.92 -24.84 31.62
C LEU A 18 67.59 -26.20 31.93
N PHE A 19 67.50 -26.72 33.16
CA PHE A 19 68.15 -27.96 33.61
C PHE A 19 67.21 -28.96 34.33
N LEU A 20 65.88 -28.79 34.28
CA LEU A 20 64.93 -29.69 34.95
C LEU A 20 64.20 -30.57 33.93
N SER A 21 64.28 -31.88 34.10
CA SER A 21 63.80 -32.91 33.16
C SER A 21 62.35 -33.36 33.37
N SER A 22 61.58 -32.74 34.26
CA SER A 22 60.15 -33.04 34.48
C SER A 22 59.26 -31.86 34.09
N ASP A 23 58.14 -32.17 33.42
CA ASP A 23 57.10 -31.20 33.09
C ASP A 23 56.55 -30.54 34.38
N GLY A 24 56.25 -29.25 34.31
CA GLY A 24 55.66 -28.51 35.44
C GLY A 24 54.29 -29.08 35.82
N SER A 25 53.96 -29.03 37.12
CA SER A 25 52.62 -29.36 37.59
C SER A 25 51.67 -28.18 37.35
N ASP A 26 50.65 -28.38 36.53
CA ASP A 26 49.55 -27.44 36.37
C ASP A 26 48.57 -27.65 37.54
N VAL A 27 48.31 -26.61 38.32
CA VAL A 27 47.32 -26.63 39.41
C VAL A 27 46.15 -25.73 39.02
N SER A 28 44.92 -26.25 39.03
CA SER A 28 43.72 -25.46 38.78
C SER A 28 42.70 -25.67 39.89
N ALA A 29 42.26 -24.56 40.49
CA ALA A 29 41.15 -24.51 41.43
C ALA A 29 39.97 -23.81 40.76
N VAL A 30 38.76 -24.34 40.90
CA VAL A 30 37.54 -23.80 40.29
C VAL A 30 36.40 -23.76 41.29
N SER A 31 35.43 -22.88 41.07
CA SER A 31 34.19 -22.91 41.84
C SER A 31 33.36 -24.17 41.55
N PRO A 32 32.60 -24.71 42.53
CA PRO A 32 31.91 -26.00 42.39
C PRO A 32 30.94 -26.12 41.20
N ARG A 33 30.29 -25.02 40.80
CA ARG A 33 29.30 -25.03 39.71
C ARG A 33 29.86 -24.58 38.36
N LEU A 34 31.17 -24.35 38.25
CA LEU A 34 31.78 -23.94 36.99
C LEU A 34 31.91 -25.17 36.06
N ASP A 35 31.30 -25.10 34.87
CA ASP A 35 31.32 -26.21 33.91
C ASP A 35 32.74 -26.47 33.39
N GLN A 36 33.20 -27.72 33.48
CA GLN A 36 34.51 -28.14 32.98
C GLN A 36 34.67 -27.90 31.47
N ARG A 37 33.59 -28.01 30.68
CA ARG A 37 33.64 -27.70 29.24
C ARG A 37 33.86 -26.22 28.98
N PHE A 38 33.25 -25.36 29.79
CA PHE A 38 33.47 -23.91 29.75
C PHE A 38 34.93 -23.57 30.06
N VAL A 39 35.49 -24.20 31.10
CA VAL A 39 36.91 -24.05 31.48
C VAL A 39 37.83 -24.41 30.31
N GLN A 40 37.62 -25.58 29.70
CA GLN A 40 38.45 -26.05 28.59
C GLN A 40 38.33 -25.19 27.33
N LYS A 41 37.11 -24.74 27.00
CA LYS A 41 36.85 -23.99 25.76
C LYS A 41 37.26 -22.52 25.85
N TYR A 42 36.93 -21.84 26.96
CA TYR A 42 37.08 -20.37 27.04
C TYR A 42 38.15 -19.90 28.01
N LEU A 43 38.40 -20.62 29.10
CA LEU A 43 39.36 -20.17 30.12
C LEU A 43 40.78 -20.64 29.83
N HIS A 44 40.99 -21.92 29.47
CA HIS A 44 42.31 -22.43 29.13
C HIS A 44 43.05 -21.61 28.05
N PRO A 45 42.41 -21.16 26.95
CA PRO A 45 43.09 -20.36 25.92
C PRO A 45 43.59 -18.99 26.41
N ILE A 46 42.99 -18.44 27.47
CA ILE A 46 43.39 -17.16 28.08
C ILE A 46 44.30 -17.34 29.31
N CYS A 47 44.48 -18.58 29.80
CA CYS A 47 45.39 -18.93 30.90
C CYS A 47 46.87 -18.94 30.45
N THR A 48 47.34 -17.81 29.93
CA THR A 48 48.68 -17.63 29.37
C THR A 48 49.30 -16.34 29.85
N TYR A 49 50.63 -16.32 30.00
CA TYR A 49 51.39 -15.09 30.22
C TYR A 49 52.55 -15.01 29.23
N SER A 50 52.57 -13.94 28.43
CA SER A 50 53.65 -13.67 27.46
C SER A 50 54.68 -12.76 28.10
N ILE A 51 55.91 -13.24 28.28
CA ILE A 51 57.00 -12.46 28.90
C ILE A 51 57.44 -11.35 27.94
N PRO A 52 57.58 -10.08 28.39
CA PRO A 52 58.14 -8.99 27.56
C PRO A 52 59.51 -9.35 26.99
N ASN A 53 59.75 -9.06 25.71
CA ASN A 53 61.01 -9.42 25.05
C ASN A 53 62.20 -8.67 25.66
N GLU A 54 61.99 -7.43 26.11
CA GLU A 54 62.99 -6.67 26.86
C GLU A 54 63.45 -7.40 28.14
N LEU A 55 62.52 -7.81 29.00
CA LEU A 55 62.82 -8.54 30.25
C LEU A 55 63.40 -9.92 29.99
N LYS A 56 62.91 -10.59 28.94
CA LYS A 56 63.44 -11.89 28.51
C LYS A 56 64.90 -11.81 28.08
N ARG A 57 65.32 -10.70 27.45
CA ARG A 57 66.71 -10.46 27.02
C ARG A 57 67.61 -10.03 28.18
N SER A 58 67.12 -9.20 29.10
CA SER A 58 67.88 -8.74 30.26
C SER A 58 68.03 -9.81 31.34
N GLY A 59 67.14 -10.81 31.37
CA GLY A 59 67.14 -11.84 32.41
C GLY A 59 66.70 -11.30 33.77
N GLU A 60 65.79 -10.32 33.77
CA GLU A 60 65.31 -9.63 34.96
C GLU A 60 64.72 -10.60 36.00
N ARG A 61 65.06 -10.41 37.27
CA ARG A 61 64.62 -11.27 38.38
C ARG A 61 63.69 -10.56 39.36
N ASP A 62 63.58 -9.24 39.30
CA ASP A 62 62.61 -8.52 40.12
C ASP A 62 61.18 -8.75 39.60
N LYS A 63 60.33 -9.39 40.42
CA LYS A 63 58.91 -9.62 40.14
C LYS A 63 58.18 -8.31 39.78
N LYS A 64 58.53 -7.20 40.42
CA LYS A 64 57.83 -5.91 40.24
C LYS A 64 57.97 -5.34 38.83
N GLN A 65 59.01 -5.73 38.10
CA GLN A 65 59.25 -5.28 36.73
C GLN A 65 58.32 -5.96 35.71
N TYR A 66 57.72 -7.10 36.07
CA TYR A 66 56.82 -7.84 35.17
C TYR A 66 55.39 -7.30 35.29
N PRO A 67 54.82 -6.71 34.21
CA PRO A 67 53.48 -6.15 34.27
C PRO A 67 52.44 -7.27 34.41
N ASN A 68 51.44 -7.06 35.27
CA ASN A 68 50.28 -7.96 35.33
C ASN A 68 49.47 -7.84 34.02
N LEU A 69 49.05 -8.98 33.49
CA LEU A 69 48.26 -9.07 32.25
C LEU A 69 46.77 -9.12 32.61
N PHE A 70 46.00 -8.12 32.22
CA PHE A 70 44.55 -8.15 32.31
C PHE A 70 43.94 -8.69 31.01
N THR A 71 42.88 -9.49 31.12
CA THR A 71 42.12 -10.02 29.99
C THR A 71 40.64 -9.96 30.28
N MET A 72 39.85 -9.53 29.29
CA MET A 72 38.39 -9.57 29.33
C MET A 72 37.89 -10.21 28.04
N ILE A 73 37.02 -11.21 28.15
CA ILE A 73 36.36 -11.84 26.99
C ILE A 73 34.86 -11.98 27.22
N GLN A 74 34.12 -12.01 26.12
CA GLN A 74 32.67 -12.17 26.07
C GLN A 74 32.33 -13.44 25.25
N PRO A 75 32.34 -14.64 25.87
CA PRO A 75 31.99 -15.88 25.17
C PRO A 75 30.58 -15.88 24.60
N GLU A 76 30.33 -16.74 23.61
CA GLU A 76 29.00 -16.92 22.99
C GLU A 76 27.92 -17.45 23.96
N THR A 77 28.31 -17.93 25.15
CA THR A 77 27.39 -18.31 26.24
C THR A 77 26.70 -17.10 26.86
N GLY A 78 27.19 -15.89 26.60
CA GLY A 78 26.67 -14.65 27.15
C GLY A 78 27.28 -14.23 28.48
N ASP A 79 28.17 -15.05 29.06
CA ASP A 79 28.91 -14.70 30.27
C ASP A 79 29.95 -13.60 30.01
N LEU A 80 30.40 -12.92 31.07
CA LEU A 80 31.54 -12.00 31.03
C LEU A 80 32.68 -12.61 31.84
N VAL A 81 33.84 -12.77 31.22
CA VAL A 81 35.05 -13.27 31.90
C VAL A 81 36.04 -12.13 32.06
N VAL A 82 36.48 -11.90 33.29
CA VAL A 82 37.50 -10.90 33.63
C VAL A 82 38.64 -11.58 34.38
N GLY A 83 39.84 -11.51 33.84
CA GLY A 83 41.00 -12.24 34.33
C GLY A 83 42.24 -11.38 34.52
N GLN A 84 43.10 -11.80 35.44
CA GLN A 84 44.43 -11.23 35.62
C GLN A 84 45.46 -12.35 35.72
N ALA A 85 46.54 -12.23 34.95
CA ALA A 85 47.71 -13.08 35.07
C ALA A 85 48.90 -12.32 35.68
N SER A 86 49.57 -12.93 36.65
CA SER A 86 50.83 -12.46 37.24
C SER A 86 51.94 -13.47 36.97
N PHE A 87 53.18 -12.98 36.82
CA PHE A 87 54.36 -13.80 36.54
C PHE A 87 55.38 -13.67 37.66
N ILE A 88 56.03 -14.80 38.00
CA ILE A 88 57.15 -14.85 38.92
C ILE A 88 58.37 -15.43 38.19
N PRO A 89 59.46 -14.65 38.05
CA PRO A 89 60.71 -15.16 37.53
C PRO A 89 61.36 -16.14 38.52
N ALA A 90 62.17 -17.08 38.01
CA ALA A 90 62.94 -17.96 38.88
C ALA A 90 64.05 -17.18 39.61
N GLU A 91 64.18 -17.32 40.93
CA GLU A 91 65.22 -16.59 41.69
C GLU A 91 66.62 -17.14 41.37
N ASN A 92 66.72 -18.44 41.07
CA ASN A 92 67.96 -19.16 40.75
C ASN A 92 67.74 -20.21 39.65
N MET A 93 68.82 -20.68 39.00
CA MET A 93 68.76 -21.69 37.91
C MET A 93 68.11 -23.03 38.30
N LYS A 94 67.94 -23.29 39.62
CA LYS A 94 67.32 -24.50 40.16
C LYS A 94 65.81 -24.37 40.42
N GLN A 95 65.26 -23.16 40.40
CA GLN A 95 63.84 -22.91 40.58
C GLN A 95 63.14 -22.74 39.22
N LYS A 96 61.86 -23.06 39.18
CA LYS A 96 61.01 -22.87 38.00
C LYS A 96 60.39 -21.47 38.05
N SER A 97 60.31 -20.79 36.91
CA SER A 97 59.43 -19.61 36.82
C SER A 97 57.98 -20.10 36.78
N SER A 98 57.05 -19.28 37.26
CA SER A 98 55.64 -19.63 37.28
C SER A 98 54.78 -18.44 36.90
N TYR A 99 53.57 -18.73 36.44
CA TYR A 99 52.54 -17.72 36.31
C TYR A 99 51.23 -18.20 36.90
N LEU A 100 50.45 -17.26 37.40
CA LEU A 100 49.14 -17.47 38.01
C LEU A 100 48.12 -16.66 37.25
N VAL A 101 46.99 -17.27 36.94
CA VAL A 101 45.85 -16.62 36.31
C VAL A 101 44.64 -16.75 37.22
N HIS A 102 44.03 -15.63 37.58
CA HIS A 102 42.79 -15.60 38.33
C HIS A 102 41.68 -15.00 37.46
N ASN A 103 40.65 -15.79 37.18
CA ASN A 103 39.51 -15.44 36.36
C ASN A 103 38.24 -15.35 37.21
N PHE A 104 37.48 -14.28 37.01
CA PHE A 104 36.10 -14.14 37.45
C PHE A 104 35.16 -14.39 36.27
N ILE A 105 34.11 -15.17 36.50
CA ILE A 105 33.09 -15.49 35.50
C ILE A 105 31.76 -14.93 36.00
N VAL A 106 31.36 -13.79 35.42
CA VAL A 106 30.09 -13.13 35.70
C VAL A 106 29.02 -13.78 34.83
N PRO A 107 27.98 -14.38 35.45
CA PRO A 107 26.94 -15.06 34.70
C PRO A 107 26.17 -14.11 33.78
N ALA A 108 25.71 -14.61 32.63
CA ALA A 108 24.93 -13.83 31.66
C ALA A 108 23.77 -13.02 32.28
N ALA A 109 23.06 -13.59 33.28
CA ALA A 109 21.95 -12.95 33.98
C ALA A 109 22.33 -11.68 34.78
N ARG A 110 23.61 -11.47 35.07
CA ARG A 110 24.14 -10.32 35.82
C ARG A 110 25.07 -9.43 35.00
N LYS A 111 25.36 -9.82 33.76
CA LYS A 111 26.32 -9.13 32.89
C LYS A 111 25.97 -7.66 32.70
N GLU A 112 24.70 -7.31 32.54
CA GLU A 112 24.28 -5.92 32.29
C GLU A 112 24.70 -4.96 33.42
N GLU A 113 24.69 -5.40 34.69
CA GLU A 113 25.16 -4.59 35.83
C GLU A 113 26.61 -4.10 35.64
N TRP A 114 27.43 -4.94 35.00
CA TRP A 114 28.85 -4.71 34.74
C TRP A 114 29.08 -3.92 33.45
N ILE A 115 28.22 -4.11 32.43
CA ILE A 115 28.28 -3.37 31.16
C ILE A 115 28.04 -1.87 31.39
N GLU A 116 27.09 -1.53 32.26
CA GLU A 116 26.74 -0.14 32.58
C GLU A 116 27.83 0.59 33.40
N LYS A 117 28.63 -0.15 34.19
CA LYS A 117 29.61 0.42 35.13
C LYS A 117 31.04 -0.04 34.82
N PRO A 118 31.78 0.70 33.97
CA PRO A 118 33.15 0.34 33.56
C PRO A 118 34.11 0.06 34.73
N SER A 119 33.98 0.81 35.83
CA SER A 119 34.82 0.65 37.02
C SER A 119 34.71 -0.74 37.66
N GLN A 120 33.57 -1.42 37.54
CA GLN A 120 33.42 -2.80 38.05
C GLN A 120 34.33 -3.79 37.32
N ILE A 121 34.67 -3.50 36.05
CA ILE A 121 35.51 -4.34 35.20
C ILE A 121 36.98 -3.94 35.37
N PHE A 122 37.29 -2.66 35.22
CA PHE A 122 38.66 -2.18 35.07
C PHE A 122 39.35 -1.81 36.39
N GLN A 123 38.61 -1.67 37.49
CA GLN A 123 39.15 -1.29 38.79
C GLN A 123 39.10 -2.40 39.84
N ILE A 124 38.95 -3.67 39.42
CA ILE A 124 38.99 -4.82 40.32
C ILE A 124 40.36 -4.88 41.03
N ASP A 125 40.34 -4.94 42.35
CA ASP A 125 41.54 -4.99 43.20
C ASP A 125 41.65 -6.29 44.02
N SER A 126 40.66 -7.17 43.91
CA SER A 126 40.57 -8.43 44.65
C SER A 126 41.10 -9.66 43.88
N PHE A 127 41.97 -9.44 42.88
CA PHE A 127 42.67 -10.54 42.22
C PHE A 127 43.66 -11.22 43.16
N ILE A 128 43.72 -12.55 43.12
CA ILE A 128 44.66 -13.34 43.91
C ILE A 128 46.02 -13.30 43.22
N ASP A 129 47.08 -13.08 44.00
CA ASP A 129 48.46 -13.18 43.55
C ASP A 129 49.16 -14.38 44.22
N LEU A 130 50.27 -14.84 43.64
CA LEU A 130 51.01 -16.05 44.04
C LEU A 130 51.40 -16.17 45.52
N PRO A 131 51.71 -15.10 46.29
CA PRO A 131 51.99 -15.24 47.72
C PRO A 131 50.80 -15.73 48.55
N ASP A 132 49.58 -15.59 48.03
CA ASP A 132 48.34 -15.91 48.74
C ASP A 132 47.81 -17.33 48.48
N THR A 133 48.54 -18.15 47.71
CA THR A 133 48.09 -19.49 47.28
C THR A 133 48.41 -20.61 48.27
N GLU A 134 49.44 -20.44 49.12
CA GLU A 134 49.92 -21.51 50.03
C GLU A 134 48.93 -21.89 51.15
N THR A 135 47.89 -21.08 51.39
CA THR A 135 46.90 -21.27 52.46
C THR A 135 45.49 -21.59 51.98
N ARG A 136 45.28 -21.79 50.66
CA ARG A 136 43.93 -21.86 50.08
C ARG A 136 43.47 -23.27 49.72
N SER A 137 42.17 -23.50 49.91
CA SER A 137 41.44 -24.71 49.50
C SER A 137 41.50 -24.91 47.98
N GLU A 138 41.52 -26.18 47.53
CA GLU A 138 41.42 -26.58 46.13
C GLU A 138 40.07 -26.15 45.49
N VAL A 139 39.08 -25.79 46.31
CA VAL A 139 37.76 -25.33 45.88
C VAL A 139 37.60 -23.84 46.19
N LEU A 140 37.28 -23.04 45.16
CA LEU A 140 37.06 -21.60 45.30
C LEU A 140 35.59 -21.28 45.59
N GLU A 141 35.33 -20.40 46.55
CA GLU A 141 33.97 -19.96 46.88
C GLU A 141 33.32 -19.20 45.71
N GLU A 142 31.99 -19.30 45.59
CA GLU A 142 31.22 -18.45 44.67
C GLU A 142 30.95 -17.10 45.35
N LYS A 143 31.09 -15.99 44.61
CA LYS A 143 30.97 -14.63 45.17
C LYS A 143 29.67 -13.95 44.77
N GLU A 144 29.05 -13.23 45.69
CA GLU A 144 27.92 -12.36 45.37
C GLU A 144 28.39 -11.04 44.72
N GLN A 145 29.51 -10.50 45.19
CA GLN A 145 30.11 -9.26 44.70
C GLN A 145 31.64 -9.38 44.67
N ILE A 146 32.27 -8.66 43.73
CA ILE A 146 33.72 -8.53 43.62
C ILE A 146 34.10 -7.14 44.14
N SER A 147 35.18 -7.04 44.91
CA SER A 147 35.72 -5.73 45.33
C SER A 147 36.43 -5.06 44.18
N TYR A 148 36.14 -3.78 44.00
CA TYR A 148 36.74 -2.90 43.00
C TYR A 148 36.87 -1.49 43.58
N ARG A 149 37.80 -0.71 43.05
CA ARG A 149 38.01 0.68 43.42
C ARG A 149 36.99 1.57 42.71
N THR A 150 36.80 2.78 43.24
CA THR A 150 35.91 3.78 42.65
C THR A 150 36.67 5.08 42.40
N GLU A 151 37.84 4.97 41.78
CA GLU A 151 38.62 6.12 41.34
C GLU A 151 37.92 6.78 40.13
N ASN A 152 37.92 8.11 40.09
CA ASN A 152 37.39 8.83 38.95
C ASN A 152 38.42 8.85 37.80
N ILE A 153 38.16 8.08 36.74
CA ILE A 153 39.05 7.97 35.57
C ILE A 153 39.28 9.31 34.87
N PHE A 154 38.33 10.24 34.90
CA PHE A 154 38.47 11.55 34.26
C PHE A 154 39.59 12.41 34.88
N MET A 155 39.90 12.20 36.17
CA MET A 155 41.02 12.87 36.84
C MET A 155 42.38 12.42 36.28
N ARG A 156 42.44 11.27 35.60
CA ARG A 156 43.66 10.73 34.99
C ARG A 156 43.79 11.08 33.51
N LYS A 157 42.76 11.70 32.90
CA LYS A 157 42.72 12.02 31.46
C LYS A 157 43.94 12.80 30.99
N GLN A 158 44.29 13.88 31.68
CA GLN A 158 45.40 14.76 31.26
C GLN A 158 46.75 14.03 31.26
N GLU A 159 47.04 13.28 32.33
CA GLU A 159 48.24 12.44 32.43
C GLU A 159 48.26 11.39 31.31
N LEU A 160 47.15 10.66 31.13
CA LEU A 160 47.03 9.62 30.12
C LEU A 160 47.25 10.16 28.70
N PHE A 161 46.59 11.26 28.34
CA PHE A 161 46.66 11.84 27.00
C PHE A 161 48.05 12.40 26.70
N HIS A 162 48.70 12.97 27.71
CA HIS A 162 50.09 13.43 27.59
C HIS A 162 51.06 12.27 27.37
N VAL A 163 50.99 11.22 28.19
CA VAL A 163 51.90 10.07 28.11
C VAL A 163 51.70 9.27 26.83
N LEU A 164 50.44 9.02 26.45
CA LEU A 164 50.11 8.26 25.23
C LEU A 164 50.12 9.11 23.96
N GLN A 165 50.35 10.44 24.08
CA GLN A 165 50.30 11.40 22.97
C GLN A 165 48.99 11.30 22.16
N ILE A 166 47.88 11.17 22.88
CA ILE A 166 46.53 11.10 22.31
C ILE A 166 45.98 12.52 22.20
N GLU A 167 45.54 12.85 20.99
CA GLU A 167 44.83 14.08 20.65
C GLU A 167 43.39 13.74 20.26
N GLU A 168 42.57 14.76 19.99
CA GLU A 168 41.16 14.62 19.62
C GLU A 168 40.95 13.59 18.50
N GLU A 169 41.65 13.77 17.38
CA GLU A 169 41.47 12.91 16.21
C GLU A 169 41.81 11.46 16.52
N LYS A 170 42.93 11.21 17.23
CA LYS A 170 43.35 9.85 17.62
C LYS A 170 42.36 9.20 18.57
N PHE A 171 41.79 9.96 19.51
CA PHE A 171 40.76 9.43 20.42
C PHE A 171 39.51 9.02 19.65
N LYS A 172 39.01 9.88 18.74
CA LYS A 172 37.86 9.57 17.88
C LYS A 172 38.14 8.35 17.00
N GLN A 173 39.34 8.27 16.42
CA GLN A 173 39.79 7.13 15.62
C GLN A 173 39.86 5.83 16.41
N LEU A 174 40.38 5.86 17.64
CA LEU A 174 40.37 4.70 18.54
C LEU A 174 38.95 4.25 18.88
N LEU A 175 38.05 5.20 19.18
CA LEU A 175 36.66 4.90 19.52
C LEU A 175 35.91 4.30 18.32
N TYR A 176 36.07 4.90 17.13
CA TYR A 176 35.57 4.37 15.87
C TYR A 176 36.06 2.94 15.61
N ALA A 177 37.37 2.74 15.67
CA ALA A 177 37.97 1.42 15.45
C ALA A 177 37.42 0.40 16.46
N SER A 178 37.17 0.81 17.71
CA SER A 178 36.65 -0.09 18.75
C SER A 178 35.24 -0.58 18.47
N ILE A 179 34.40 0.26 17.86
CA ILE A 179 33.04 -0.13 17.42
C ILE A 179 33.14 -1.04 16.19
N VAL A 180 33.85 -0.60 15.15
CA VAL A 180 33.98 -1.35 13.89
C VAL A 180 34.71 -2.68 14.06
N ALA A 181 35.65 -2.77 15.01
CA ALA A 181 36.35 -4.01 15.33
C ALA A 181 35.40 -5.10 15.82
N VAL A 182 34.39 -4.73 16.61
CA VAL A 182 33.37 -5.68 17.07
C VAL A 182 32.41 -6.02 15.92
N GLU A 183 31.98 -5.03 15.15
CA GLU A 183 31.08 -5.22 14.00
C GLU A 183 31.66 -6.19 12.94
N SER A 184 32.94 -6.03 12.62
CA SER A 184 33.63 -6.79 11.56
C SER A 184 34.55 -7.90 12.08
N ASN A 185 34.52 -8.17 13.40
CA ASN A 185 35.42 -9.10 14.10
C ASN A 185 36.91 -8.87 13.80
N LYS A 186 37.31 -7.60 13.66
CA LYS A 186 38.70 -7.18 13.50
C LYS A 186 39.40 -7.04 14.86
N ARG A 187 40.71 -6.77 14.79
CA ARG A 187 41.60 -6.56 15.93
C ARG A 187 42.16 -5.14 15.89
N ILE A 188 42.41 -4.62 17.07
CA ILE A 188 43.06 -3.33 17.31
C ILE A 188 44.34 -3.62 18.06
N TYR A 189 45.47 -3.35 17.43
CA TYR A 189 46.78 -3.43 18.06
C TYR A 189 47.23 -2.05 18.48
N ILE A 190 47.51 -1.88 19.78
CA ILE A 190 47.93 -0.61 20.37
C ILE A 190 49.35 -0.75 20.94
N THR A 191 50.24 0.18 20.59
CA THR A 191 51.57 0.32 21.19
C THR A 191 51.79 1.73 21.67
N PHE A 192 52.49 1.89 22.80
CA PHE A 192 52.90 3.18 23.33
C PHE A 192 54.19 3.05 24.13
N GLN A 193 54.91 4.16 24.29
CA GLN A 193 56.17 4.19 25.03
C GLN A 193 55.92 4.55 26.50
N SER A 194 56.21 3.63 27.42
CA SER A 194 56.23 3.88 28.87
C SER A 194 57.19 2.91 29.57
N ALA A 195 57.48 3.13 30.85
CA ALA A 195 58.12 2.11 31.68
C ALA A 195 57.25 0.84 31.74
N LEU A 196 57.88 -0.34 31.80
CA LEU A 196 57.19 -1.63 31.79
C LEU A 196 56.22 -1.78 32.97
N GLU A 197 56.60 -1.27 34.15
CA GLU A 197 55.76 -1.27 35.36
C GLU A 197 54.46 -0.46 35.20
N ASP A 198 54.49 0.59 34.37
CA ASP A 198 53.34 1.48 34.13
C ASP A 198 52.48 1.05 32.93
N GLN A 199 52.93 0.10 32.10
CA GLN A 199 52.19 -0.31 30.90
C GLN A 199 50.78 -0.78 31.22
N LYS A 200 50.62 -1.62 32.25
CA LYS A 200 49.28 -2.04 32.70
C LYS A 200 48.43 -0.85 33.11
N LYS A 201 48.98 0.07 33.90
CA LYS A 201 48.28 1.24 34.44
C LYS A 201 47.69 2.08 33.29
N TYR A 202 48.53 2.47 32.32
CA TYR A 202 48.08 3.30 31.20
C TYR A 202 47.14 2.54 30.25
N ALA A 203 47.36 1.24 30.00
CA ALA A 203 46.45 0.42 29.20
C ALA A 203 45.07 0.30 29.86
N MET A 204 45.00 0.03 31.17
CA MET A 204 43.74 -0.05 31.91
C MET A 204 43.00 1.28 31.91
N TRP A 205 43.71 2.40 32.11
CA TRP A 205 43.10 3.73 32.06
C TRP A 205 42.52 4.07 30.68
N LEU A 206 43.25 3.75 29.59
CA LEU A 206 42.73 3.96 28.24
C LEU A 206 41.52 3.07 27.96
N LEU A 207 41.56 1.80 28.37
CA LEU A 207 40.46 0.86 28.21
C LEU A 207 39.20 1.31 28.95
N GLU A 208 39.33 1.72 30.21
CA GLU A 208 38.20 2.21 31.00
C GLU A 208 37.58 3.47 30.38
N LEU A 209 38.42 4.39 29.90
CA LEU A 209 37.95 5.60 29.24
C LEU A 209 37.23 5.28 27.92
N LEU A 210 37.82 4.46 27.05
CA LEU A 210 37.18 4.04 25.80
C LEU A 210 35.86 3.33 26.08
N TYR A 211 35.85 2.38 27.01
CA TYR A 211 34.67 1.60 27.35
C TYR A 211 33.52 2.48 27.87
N THR A 212 33.84 3.57 28.58
CA THR A 212 32.85 4.57 29.04
C THR A 212 32.10 5.24 27.89
N TYR A 213 32.72 5.39 26.72
CA TYR A 213 32.14 6.01 25.53
C TYR A 213 31.72 5.00 24.46
N LEU A 214 31.88 3.70 24.70
CA LEU A 214 31.34 2.66 23.82
C LEU A 214 29.85 2.48 24.06
N PRO A 215 29.05 2.26 23.01
CA PRO A 215 27.66 1.83 23.16
C PRO A 215 27.52 0.47 23.85
N TYR A 216 26.40 0.23 24.53
CA TYR A 216 26.20 -0.99 25.31
C TYR A 216 26.26 -2.26 24.46
N GLU A 217 25.70 -2.27 23.25
CA GLU A 217 25.82 -3.44 22.38
C GLU A 217 27.29 -3.74 22.02
N THR A 218 28.11 -2.72 21.76
CA THR A 218 29.56 -2.91 21.56
C THR A 218 30.22 -3.46 22.81
N ARG A 219 29.92 -2.90 24.00
CA ARG A 219 30.44 -3.37 25.29
C ARG A 219 30.13 -4.85 25.56
N ARG A 220 28.93 -5.32 25.20
CA ARG A 220 28.51 -6.73 25.35
C ARG A 220 29.33 -7.72 24.53
N ASN A 221 30.04 -7.25 23.52
CA ASN A 221 30.74 -8.10 22.55
C ASN A 221 32.25 -7.81 22.47
N ILE A 222 32.71 -6.67 22.98
CA ILE A 222 34.13 -6.32 22.99
C ILE A 222 34.91 -7.17 24.00
N GLY A 223 36.15 -7.50 23.66
CA GLY A 223 37.09 -8.15 24.57
C GLY A 223 38.46 -7.56 24.40
N VAL A 224 39.26 -7.58 25.46
CA VAL A 224 40.47 -6.77 25.54
C VAL A 224 41.58 -7.48 26.31
N THR A 225 42.83 -7.14 26.03
CA THR A 225 43.98 -7.60 26.81
C THR A 225 45.07 -6.53 26.89
N THR A 226 45.64 -6.30 28.08
CA THR A 226 46.54 -5.16 28.34
C THR A 226 47.99 -5.37 27.97
N PHE A 227 48.40 -6.58 27.60
CA PHE A 227 49.78 -6.82 27.18
C PHE A 227 49.92 -8.10 26.36
N HIS A 228 50.74 -8.03 25.31
CA HIS A 228 51.27 -9.20 24.62
C HIS A 228 52.62 -8.84 24.01
N ASN A 229 53.53 -9.81 23.87
CA ASN A 229 54.87 -9.56 23.33
C ASN A 229 54.86 -9.32 21.81
N GLU A 230 53.83 -9.77 21.10
CA GLU A 230 53.65 -9.57 19.66
C GLU A 230 52.16 -9.59 19.25
N PRO A 231 51.79 -9.00 18.09
CA PRO A 231 50.42 -9.07 17.57
C PRO A 231 50.00 -10.50 17.25
N ILE A 232 48.89 -10.95 17.86
CA ILE A 232 48.27 -12.24 17.55
C ILE A 232 46.76 -12.11 17.42
N VAL A 233 46.14 -13.01 16.66
CA VAL A 233 44.67 -13.11 16.59
C VAL A 233 44.22 -14.11 17.66
N LYS A 234 43.56 -13.60 18.71
CA LYS A 234 42.90 -14.41 19.72
C LYS A 234 41.39 -14.33 19.57
N GLU A 235 40.68 -15.43 19.77
CA GLU A 235 39.22 -15.44 19.81
C GLU A 235 38.70 -14.57 20.96
N ASN A 236 37.57 -13.89 20.75
CA ASN A 236 36.93 -13.01 21.74
C ASN A 236 37.76 -11.83 22.27
N ILE A 237 38.95 -11.56 21.70
CA ILE A 237 39.78 -10.40 22.06
C ILE A 237 39.87 -9.48 20.85
N HIS A 238 39.35 -8.27 20.97
CA HIS A 238 39.33 -7.25 19.93
C HIS A 238 40.46 -6.23 20.12
N ILE A 239 40.69 -5.76 21.34
CA ILE A 239 41.77 -4.80 21.64
C ILE A 239 42.94 -5.53 22.28
N MET A 240 44.14 -5.34 21.74
CA MET A 240 45.37 -5.92 22.25
C MET A 240 46.46 -4.87 22.31
N PHE A 241 46.96 -4.63 23.52
CA PHE A 241 48.18 -3.86 23.70
C PHE A 241 49.38 -4.76 23.48
N VAL A 242 50.35 -4.32 22.68
CA VAL A 242 51.54 -5.10 22.36
C VAL A 242 52.82 -4.34 22.70
N GLU A 243 53.93 -5.05 22.82
CA GLU A 243 55.24 -4.46 23.12
C GLU A 243 55.69 -3.49 21.98
N PRO A 244 56.26 -2.31 22.31
CA PRO A 244 56.79 -1.39 21.30
C PRO A 244 57.78 -2.06 20.35
N GLY A 245 57.66 -1.77 19.05
CA GLY A 245 58.50 -2.36 18.00
C GLY A 245 58.13 -3.80 17.58
N SER A 246 57.11 -4.41 18.19
CA SER A 246 56.64 -5.75 17.80
C SER A 246 55.74 -5.74 16.54
N ILE A 247 55.12 -4.60 16.22
CA ILE A 247 54.21 -4.48 15.08
C ILE A 247 54.98 -4.44 13.75
N ARG A 248 54.74 -5.45 12.91
CA ARG A 248 55.26 -5.53 11.54
C ARG A 248 54.11 -5.39 10.55
N LEU A 249 53.98 -4.23 9.92
CA LEU A 249 52.83 -3.89 9.04
C LEU A 249 52.66 -4.82 7.81
N ARG A 250 53.68 -5.58 7.41
CA ARG A 250 53.61 -6.59 6.32
C ARG A 250 53.28 -8.00 6.81
N ASN A 251 52.95 -8.17 8.09
CA ASN A 251 52.54 -9.45 8.64
C ASN A 251 51.05 -9.67 8.38
N ARG A 252 50.67 -10.84 7.85
CA ARG A 252 49.28 -11.23 7.61
C ARG A 252 48.38 -11.13 8.86
N ALA A 253 48.95 -11.27 10.07
CA ALA A 253 48.20 -11.11 11.32
C ALA A 253 47.78 -9.65 11.62
N VAL A 254 48.43 -8.69 10.97
CA VAL A 254 48.22 -7.25 11.14
C VAL A 254 47.61 -6.62 9.88
N GLU A 255 47.86 -7.23 8.73
CA GLU A 255 47.25 -6.87 7.44
C GLU A 255 45.72 -6.88 7.59
N GLU A 256 45.07 -5.80 7.16
CA GLU A 256 43.62 -5.56 7.27
C GLU A 256 43.04 -5.29 8.67
N GLN A 257 43.88 -5.26 9.71
CA GLN A 257 43.52 -4.91 11.10
C GLN A 257 43.74 -3.42 11.41
N PHE A 258 43.23 -2.95 12.55
CA PHE A 258 43.51 -1.61 13.04
C PHE A 258 44.82 -1.59 13.82
N VAL A 259 45.67 -0.61 13.52
CA VAL A 259 46.96 -0.42 14.20
C VAL A 259 47.05 1.01 14.70
N PHE A 260 47.39 1.15 15.97
CA PHE A 260 47.69 2.42 16.62
C PHE A 260 49.05 2.32 17.30
N ASP A 261 50.09 2.76 16.59
CA ASP A 261 51.42 2.86 17.15
C ASP A 261 51.72 4.28 17.59
N PHE A 262 51.37 4.57 18.86
CA PHE A 262 51.64 5.87 19.47
C PHE A 262 53.12 6.12 19.69
N SER A 263 53.96 5.08 19.76
CA SER A 263 55.40 5.23 19.91
C SER A 263 56.07 5.77 18.63
N THR A 264 55.50 5.49 17.45
CA THR A 264 56.04 5.95 16.16
C THR A 264 55.10 6.85 15.36
N HIS A 265 53.97 7.24 15.95
CA HIS A 265 52.88 7.98 15.30
C HIS A 265 52.32 7.30 14.04
N LYS A 266 52.41 5.98 13.95
CA LYS A 266 51.90 5.22 12.79
C LYS A 266 50.49 4.69 13.07
N GLN A 267 49.65 4.78 12.06
CA GLN A 267 48.28 4.27 12.12
C GLN A 267 47.91 3.58 10.80
N SER A 268 47.10 2.53 10.88
CA SER A 268 46.53 1.87 9.69
C SER A 268 45.13 1.32 9.96
N GLY A 269 44.37 1.12 8.88
CA GLY A 269 43.03 0.51 8.92
C GLY A 269 41.86 1.50 8.98
N ILE A 270 42.13 2.82 9.07
CA ILE A 270 41.10 3.87 9.12
C ILE A 270 41.09 4.64 7.81
N ASN A 271 39.95 4.57 7.11
CA ASN A 271 39.72 5.24 5.83
C ASN A 271 38.54 6.22 5.87
N VAL A 272 38.04 6.55 7.06
CA VAL A 272 36.87 7.43 7.27
C VAL A 272 37.32 8.71 7.95
N ASP A 273 36.73 9.83 7.54
CA ASP A 273 36.89 11.10 8.23
C ASP A 273 36.03 11.11 9.51
N VAL A 274 36.66 10.79 10.64
CA VAL A 274 35.99 10.67 11.93
C VAL A 274 35.41 11.99 12.45
N ASN A 275 35.80 13.13 11.87
CA ASN A 275 35.28 14.44 12.28
C ASN A 275 33.89 14.73 11.70
N GLN A 276 33.48 13.98 10.67
CA GLN A 276 32.13 14.05 10.09
C GLN A 276 31.11 13.21 10.87
N LEU A 277 31.56 12.40 11.83
CA LEU A 277 30.71 11.52 12.62
C LEU A 277 30.32 12.23 13.93
N GLU A 278 29.08 12.70 13.99
CA GLU A 278 28.60 13.56 15.06
C GLU A 278 28.54 12.86 16.41
N PHE A 279 28.29 11.55 16.44
CA PHE A 279 28.41 10.78 17.67
C PHE A 279 29.84 10.83 18.25
N LEU A 280 30.89 10.79 17.42
CA LEU A 280 32.28 10.88 17.91
C LEU A 280 32.62 12.29 18.40
N ASN A 281 32.11 13.33 17.73
CA ASN A 281 32.22 14.72 18.18
C ASN A 281 31.55 14.91 19.55
N TYR A 282 30.36 14.34 19.71
CA TYR A 282 29.61 14.35 20.96
C TYR A 282 30.34 13.61 22.09
N ALA A 283 30.85 12.40 21.82
CA ALA A 283 31.62 11.62 22.79
C ALA A 283 32.89 12.34 23.24
N TYR A 284 33.62 12.97 22.31
CA TYR A 284 34.80 13.77 22.65
C TYR A 284 34.43 15.02 23.46
N SER A 285 33.32 15.69 23.14
CA SER A 285 32.84 16.84 23.90
C SER A 285 32.49 16.46 25.35
N ALA A 286 31.80 15.33 25.54
CA ALA A 286 31.52 14.79 26.88
C ALA A 286 32.80 14.41 27.64
N LEU A 287 33.83 13.90 26.94
CA LEU A 287 35.15 13.67 27.52
C LEU A 287 35.84 14.97 27.98
N GLN A 288 35.63 16.09 27.28
CA GLN A 288 36.17 17.38 27.70
C GLN A 288 35.51 17.87 28.99
N THR A 289 34.21 17.66 29.15
CA THR A 289 33.45 18.05 30.35
C THR A 289 33.46 17.02 31.47
N ALA A 290 34.23 15.93 31.32
CA ALA A 290 34.28 14.81 32.28
C ALA A 290 32.89 14.22 32.58
N SER A 291 32.05 14.13 31.55
CA SER A 291 30.68 13.62 31.61
C SER A 291 30.59 12.26 30.92
N ASP A 292 29.72 11.38 31.43
CA ASP A 292 29.37 10.13 30.77
C ASP A 292 28.25 10.32 29.74
N LEU A 293 27.97 9.27 28.96
CA LEU A 293 26.91 9.23 27.96
C LEU A 293 25.78 8.26 28.35
N GLY A 294 25.56 8.05 29.65
CA GLY A 294 24.59 7.07 30.15
C GLY A 294 23.17 7.29 29.62
N GLU A 295 22.67 8.53 29.65
CA GLU A 295 21.36 8.87 29.08
C GLU A 295 21.25 8.52 27.59
N PHE A 296 22.29 8.84 26.81
CA PHE A 296 22.31 8.56 25.38
C PHE A 296 22.34 7.05 25.09
N PHE A 297 23.09 6.25 25.86
CA PHE A 297 23.13 4.80 25.66
C PHE A 297 21.82 4.12 26.08
N ILE A 298 21.14 4.61 27.12
CA ILE A 298 19.80 4.14 27.49
C ILE A 298 18.79 4.45 26.37
N TYR A 299 18.87 5.65 25.79
CA TYR A 299 18.07 6.01 24.62
C TYR A 299 18.34 5.07 23.44
N CYS A 300 19.61 4.79 23.14
CA CYS A 300 19.98 3.85 22.08
C CYS A 300 19.40 2.45 22.34
N GLU A 301 19.51 1.91 23.56
CA GLU A 301 18.95 0.59 23.90
C GLU A 301 17.45 0.51 23.62
N ARG A 302 16.70 1.58 23.89
CA ARG A 302 15.26 1.66 23.60
C ARG A 302 15.01 1.73 22.09
N ALA A 303 15.70 2.62 21.39
CA ALA A 303 15.56 2.83 19.95
C ALA A 303 15.97 1.60 19.11
N LEU A 304 16.91 0.79 19.60
CA LEU A 304 17.42 -0.41 18.93
C LEU A 304 16.56 -1.67 19.11
N LYS A 305 15.50 -1.62 19.91
CA LYS A 305 14.60 -2.77 20.13
C LYS A 305 14.02 -3.31 18.82
N GLY A 306 13.95 -4.62 18.70
CA GLY A 306 13.45 -5.32 17.50
C GLY A 306 14.41 -5.37 16.30
N LEU A 307 15.53 -4.63 16.32
CA LEU A 307 16.50 -4.64 15.22
C LEU A 307 17.45 -5.86 15.28
N PRO A 308 17.99 -6.31 14.14
CA PRO A 308 18.96 -7.40 14.10
C PRO A 308 20.30 -6.99 14.73
N LYS A 309 21.05 -7.97 15.28
CA LYS A 309 22.34 -7.73 15.96
C LYS A 309 23.34 -6.93 15.11
N GLN A 310 23.42 -7.21 13.81
CA GLN A 310 24.34 -6.51 12.90
C GLN A 310 24.06 -5.00 12.89
N LYS A 311 22.79 -4.60 12.70
CA LYS A 311 22.40 -3.18 12.69
C LYS A 311 22.72 -2.49 14.00
N LYS A 312 22.60 -3.18 15.13
CA LYS A 312 22.93 -2.64 16.45
C LYS A 312 24.43 -2.41 16.67
N LEU A 313 25.30 -3.05 15.89
CA LEU A 313 26.76 -2.92 16.03
C LEU A 313 27.37 -1.90 15.05
N GLU A 314 26.62 -1.48 14.03
CA GLU A 314 27.08 -0.52 13.02
C GLU A 314 27.40 0.86 13.62
N MET A 315 28.50 1.46 13.19
CA MET A 315 28.88 2.83 13.58
C MET A 315 27.82 3.86 13.14
N GLU A 316 27.27 3.70 11.93
CA GLU A 316 26.28 4.63 11.36
C GLU A 316 25.01 4.71 12.21
N THR A 317 24.58 3.59 12.79
CA THR A 317 23.43 3.52 13.69
C THR A 317 23.58 4.48 14.87
N TYR A 318 24.76 4.57 15.48
CA TYR A 318 24.97 5.47 16.62
C TYR A 318 25.09 6.94 16.18
N ASN A 319 25.57 7.18 14.97
CA ASN A 319 25.55 8.51 14.36
C ASN A 319 24.11 8.99 14.10
N GLU A 320 23.28 8.15 13.48
CA GLU A 320 21.85 8.41 13.26
C GLU A 320 21.07 8.62 14.57
N LEU A 321 21.28 7.75 15.56
CA LEU A 321 20.61 7.84 16.87
C LEU A 321 21.06 9.08 17.65
N PHE A 322 22.30 9.53 17.49
CA PHE A 322 22.73 10.82 18.06
C PHE A 322 21.90 11.97 17.50
N LEU A 323 21.64 12.01 16.19
CA LEU A 323 20.83 13.07 15.59
C LEU A 323 19.39 13.08 16.15
N LEU A 324 18.78 11.91 16.32
CA LEU A 324 17.44 11.81 16.92
C LEU A 324 17.42 12.16 18.42
N PHE A 325 18.44 11.73 19.18
CA PHE A 325 18.57 12.08 20.60
C PHE A 325 18.77 13.59 20.81
N TYR A 326 19.60 14.21 19.97
CA TYR A 326 19.86 15.64 20.04
C TYR A 326 18.59 16.45 19.72
N LEU A 327 17.79 15.98 18.75
CA LEU A 327 16.49 16.53 18.41
C LEU A 327 15.47 16.42 19.55
N GLU A 328 15.51 15.34 20.33
CA GLU A 328 14.64 15.16 21.49
C GLU A 328 14.89 16.23 22.57
N LYS A 329 16.15 16.68 22.71
CA LYS A 329 16.54 17.78 23.61
C LYS A 329 16.11 19.17 23.07
N LEU A 330 15.27 19.20 22.03
CA LEU A 330 14.70 20.39 21.38
C LEU A 330 15.74 21.27 20.68
N ASP A 331 16.87 20.69 20.25
CA ASP A 331 17.79 21.34 19.34
C ASP A 331 17.53 20.84 17.91
N TYR A 332 17.09 21.76 17.05
CA TYR A 332 16.64 21.46 15.71
C TYR A 332 17.70 21.72 14.63
N TYR A 333 18.94 22.04 15.02
CA TYR A 333 20.00 22.43 14.08
C TYR A 333 20.16 21.43 12.91
N TYR A 334 20.38 20.15 13.20
CA TYR A 334 20.56 19.11 12.17
C TYR A 334 19.28 18.82 11.39
N TYR A 335 18.14 18.94 12.05
CA TYR A 335 16.86 18.74 11.39
C TYR A 335 16.56 19.86 10.39
N ASP A 336 16.91 21.11 10.68
CA ASP A 336 16.73 22.23 9.76
C ASP A 336 17.71 22.18 8.57
N LEU A 337 18.85 21.46 8.71
CA LEU A 337 19.77 21.20 7.60
C LEU A 337 19.24 20.15 6.61
N ASP A 338 18.65 19.06 7.10
CA ASP A 338 18.08 18.01 6.26
C ASP A 338 16.86 17.33 6.92
N LYS A 339 15.68 17.92 6.67
CA LYS A 339 14.41 17.43 7.23
C LYS A 339 14.06 16.03 6.74
N VAL A 340 14.37 15.73 5.47
CA VAL A 340 14.02 14.47 4.82
C VAL A 340 14.87 13.33 5.39
N ALA A 341 16.18 13.55 5.58
CA ALA A 341 17.04 12.56 6.19
C ALA A 341 16.59 12.21 7.62
N ILE A 342 16.23 13.20 8.44
CA ILE A 342 15.79 12.94 9.81
C ILE A 342 14.47 12.17 9.87
N ILE A 343 13.46 12.55 9.06
CA ILE A 343 12.18 11.83 9.06
C ILE A 343 12.35 10.40 8.49
N LYS A 344 13.25 10.21 7.53
CA LYS A 344 13.63 8.89 7.01
C LYS A 344 14.28 8.02 8.08
N THR A 345 15.20 8.59 8.85
CA THR A 345 15.85 7.91 9.97
C THR A 345 14.79 7.50 10.99
N LEU A 346 13.91 8.41 11.38
CA LEU A 346 12.83 8.13 12.32
C LEU A 346 11.89 7.01 11.81
N HIS A 347 11.53 7.05 10.53
CA HIS A 347 10.76 5.99 9.87
C HIS A 347 11.46 4.63 10.02
N THR A 348 12.74 4.55 9.66
CA THR A 348 13.55 3.33 9.72
C THR A 348 13.55 2.69 11.12
N TYR A 349 13.71 3.49 12.18
CA TYR A 349 13.71 2.95 13.55
C TYR A 349 12.30 2.57 14.04
N LEU A 350 11.24 3.22 13.57
CA LEU A 350 9.87 2.92 13.97
C LEU A 350 9.28 1.68 13.25
N GLU A 351 9.80 1.28 12.09
CA GLU A 351 9.35 0.07 11.38
C GLU A 351 9.37 -1.19 12.26
N SER A 352 10.33 -1.29 13.19
CA SER A 352 10.50 -2.43 14.09
C SER A 352 10.15 -2.10 15.54
N ASN A 353 9.24 -2.87 16.16
CA ASN A 353 8.85 -2.74 17.58
C ASN A 353 8.49 -1.31 18.04
N HIS A 354 7.81 -0.49 17.22
CA HIS A 354 7.43 0.89 17.57
C HIS A 354 6.76 1.04 18.95
N ARG A 355 5.97 0.04 19.38
CA ARG A 355 5.24 0.08 20.67
C ARG A 355 6.15 0.18 21.88
N GLU A 356 7.41 -0.24 21.76
CA GLU A 356 8.40 -0.15 22.82
C GLU A 356 9.33 1.07 22.66
N LYS A 357 9.06 1.94 21.67
CA LYS A 357 9.86 3.11 21.29
C LYS A 357 9.04 4.40 21.44
N GLU A 358 8.42 4.58 22.59
CA GLU A 358 7.52 5.71 22.87
C GLU A 358 8.19 7.08 22.63
N GLU A 359 9.48 7.21 22.95
CA GLU A 359 10.25 8.44 22.74
C GLU A 359 10.34 8.84 21.26
N LEU A 360 10.56 7.88 20.37
CA LEU A 360 10.59 8.10 18.92
C LEU A 360 9.20 8.45 18.37
N VAL A 361 8.17 7.80 18.90
CA VAL A 361 6.76 8.09 18.56
C VAL A 361 6.37 9.51 18.99
N GLN A 362 6.82 9.95 20.17
CA GLN A 362 6.61 11.32 20.65
C GLN A 362 7.44 12.34 19.85
N LEU A 363 8.66 12.00 19.47
CA LEU A 363 9.51 12.83 18.62
C LEU A 363 8.84 13.09 17.27
N PHE A 364 8.29 12.05 16.63
CA PHE A 364 7.49 12.19 15.41
C PHE A 364 6.35 13.20 15.60
N SER A 365 5.59 13.08 16.70
CA SER A 365 4.50 14.01 16.97
C SER A 365 4.96 15.46 17.15
N LYS A 366 6.08 15.68 17.86
CA LYS A 366 6.67 17.00 18.06
C LYS A 366 7.13 17.62 16.75
N LEU A 367 7.69 16.83 15.83
CA LEU A 367 8.11 17.31 14.51
C LEU A 367 6.93 17.80 13.68
N LEU A 368 5.84 17.02 13.62
CA LEU A 368 4.63 17.44 12.91
C LEU A 368 4.01 18.71 13.52
N GLN A 369 4.02 18.84 14.85
CA GLN A 369 3.54 20.03 15.54
C GLN A 369 4.42 21.27 15.25
N ARG A 370 5.75 21.10 15.22
CA ARG A 370 6.68 22.19 14.93
C ARG A 370 6.53 22.69 13.49
N GLU A 371 6.53 21.78 12.53
CA GLU A 371 6.41 22.15 11.12
C GLU A 371 5.05 22.77 10.84
N GLU A 372 3.99 22.28 11.50
CA GLU A 372 2.58 22.58 11.25
C GLU A 372 2.09 22.13 9.85
N ARG A 373 2.92 22.33 8.82
CA ARG A 373 2.75 21.96 7.41
C ARG A 373 4.10 21.97 6.69
N MET A 374 4.25 21.19 5.63
CA MET A 374 5.48 21.21 4.84
C MET A 374 5.42 22.31 3.76
N LYS A 375 6.39 23.24 3.76
CA LYS A 375 6.38 24.43 2.88
C LYS A 375 7.40 24.41 1.74
N ASP A 376 8.34 23.47 1.77
CA ASP A 376 9.37 23.35 0.75
C ASP A 376 8.90 22.40 -0.36
N ALA A 377 8.64 22.96 -1.55
CA ALA A 377 8.14 22.22 -2.69
C ALA A 377 9.14 21.18 -3.21
N THR A 378 10.44 21.35 -2.95
CA THR A 378 11.46 20.41 -3.43
C THR A 378 11.52 19.12 -2.63
N THR A 379 11.05 19.15 -1.37
CA THR A 379 11.16 18.03 -0.42
C THR A 379 9.81 17.53 0.09
N VAL A 380 8.70 18.23 -0.20
CA VAL A 380 7.37 17.90 0.34
C VAL A 380 6.92 16.48 0.05
N LEU A 381 7.14 15.97 -1.18
CA LEU A 381 6.69 14.62 -1.55
C LEU A 381 7.45 13.54 -0.78
N ASP A 382 8.78 13.65 -0.69
CA ASP A 382 9.61 12.71 0.06
C ASP A 382 9.31 12.77 1.56
N TYR A 383 9.14 13.98 2.11
CA TYR A 383 8.78 14.16 3.51
C TYR A 383 7.40 13.55 3.81
N LEU A 384 6.39 13.84 2.99
CA LEU A 384 5.04 13.28 3.15
C LEU A 384 5.03 11.77 3.00
N TRP A 385 5.82 11.21 2.08
CA TRP A 385 5.93 9.77 1.92
C TRP A 385 6.36 9.10 3.23
N HIS A 386 7.43 9.61 3.87
CA HIS A 386 7.87 9.12 5.17
C HIS A 386 6.84 9.33 6.29
N VAL A 387 6.13 10.47 6.30
CA VAL A 387 5.05 10.73 7.26
C VAL A 387 3.92 9.71 7.12
N LEU A 388 3.52 9.37 5.89
CA LEU A 388 2.46 8.41 5.60
C LEU A 388 2.88 6.97 5.93
N GLU A 389 4.14 6.61 5.69
CA GLU A 389 4.67 5.31 6.13
C GLU A 389 4.70 5.18 7.66
N ILE A 390 5.17 6.22 8.36
CA ILE A 390 5.12 6.23 9.83
C ILE A 390 3.66 6.15 10.32
N GLN A 391 2.73 6.85 9.66
CA GLN A 391 1.31 6.80 10.02
C GLN A 391 0.73 5.39 9.91
N ARG A 392 1.09 4.63 8.87
CA ARG A 392 0.67 3.24 8.69
C ARG A 392 1.13 2.33 9.84
N ILE A 393 2.27 2.67 10.46
CA ILE A 393 2.86 1.91 11.56
C ILE A 393 2.26 2.33 12.92
N VAL A 394 2.19 3.64 13.17
CA VAL A 394 1.92 4.21 14.50
C VAL A 394 0.45 4.60 14.69
N GLY A 395 -0.23 5.06 13.63
CA GLY A 395 -1.64 5.46 13.67
C GLY A 395 -1.94 6.70 14.52
N GLN A 396 -1.27 7.83 14.27
CA GLN A 396 -1.49 9.08 15.02
C GLN A 396 -2.51 10.04 14.36
N VAL A 397 -3.19 10.86 15.18
CA VAL A 397 -4.24 11.79 14.72
C VAL A 397 -3.67 13.10 14.14
N ASN A 398 -2.55 13.58 14.66
CA ASN A 398 -1.86 14.79 14.22
C ASN A 398 -1.34 14.73 12.77
N VAL A 399 -1.14 13.53 12.21
CA VAL A 399 -0.77 13.35 10.80
C VAL A 399 -1.84 13.93 9.88
N LEU A 400 -3.12 13.75 10.22
CA LEU A 400 -4.23 14.23 9.38
C LEU A 400 -4.23 15.74 9.26
N GLU A 401 -4.12 16.44 10.38
CA GLU A 401 -4.06 17.91 10.39
C GLU A 401 -2.83 18.41 9.61
N PHE A 402 -1.66 17.80 9.81
CA PHE A 402 -0.44 18.16 9.09
C PHE A 402 -0.57 17.97 7.57
N VAL A 403 -1.10 16.83 7.13
CA VAL A 403 -1.34 16.53 5.70
C VAL A 403 -2.32 17.53 5.11
N VAL A 404 -3.45 17.79 5.77
CA VAL A 404 -4.47 18.73 5.29
C VAL A 404 -3.90 20.14 5.18
N LYS A 405 -3.21 20.64 6.20
CA LYS A 405 -2.57 21.97 6.15
C LYS A 405 -1.48 22.06 5.08
N THR A 406 -0.82 20.95 4.75
CA THR A 406 0.14 20.89 3.64
C THR A 406 -0.57 20.97 2.29
N ILE A 407 -1.67 20.25 2.09
CA ILE A 407 -2.50 20.37 0.87
C ILE A 407 -3.02 21.80 0.69
N VAL A 408 -3.56 22.39 1.77
CA VAL A 408 -4.07 23.79 1.78
C VAL A 408 -2.99 24.78 1.37
N TYR A 409 -1.75 24.56 1.79
CA TYR A 409 -0.64 25.46 1.48
C TYR A 409 -0.30 25.50 -0.01
N TYR A 410 -0.44 24.38 -0.71
CA TYR A 410 -0.16 24.26 -2.14
C TYR A 410 -1.41 24.40 -3.01
N GLU A 411 -2.54 24.85 -2.47
CA GLU A 411 -3.76 25.07 -3.25
C GLU A 411 -3.49 25.93 -4.50
N GLY A 412 -3.99 25.48 -5.67
CA GLY A 412 -3.72 26.11 -6.96
C GLY A 412 -2.32 25.86 -7.56
N GLU A 413 -1.41 25.20 -6.87
CA GLU A 413 -0.09 24.84 -7.40
C GLU A 413 -0.06 23.43 -8.03
N ALA A 414 0.83 23.22 -9.00
CA ALA A 414 0.96 21.93 -9.70
C ALA A 414 1.27 20.76 -8.74
N ILE A 415 2.06 21.03 -7.71
CA ILE A 415 2.49 20.03 -6.72
C ILE A 415 1.35 19.51 -5.84
N CYS A 416 0.27 20.28 -5.67
CA CYS A 416 -0.91 19.84 -4.93
C CYS A 416 -1.52 18.57 -5.54
N LYS A 417 -1.51 18.48 -6.88
CA LYS A 417 -1.93 17.26 -7.58
C LYS A 417 -1.05 16.07 -7.19
N GLU A 418 0.26 16.24 -7.19
CA GLU A 418 1.21 15.16 -6.85
C GLU A 418 1.03 14.71 -5.39
N ILE A 419 0.70 15.64 -4.49
CA ILE A 419 0.35 15.31 -3.09
C ILE A 419 -0.93 14.47 -3.02
N TRP A 420 -1.97 14.81 -3.78
CA TRP A 420 -3.19 13.99 -3.86
C TRP A 420 -2.92 12.60 -4.45
N ASP A 421 -2.15 12.53 -5.54
CA ASP A 421 -1.77 11.27 -6.19
C ASP A 421 -0.97 10.38 -5.22
N LEU A 422 -0.07 10.96 -4.40
CA LEU A 422 0.62 10.25 -3.33
C LEU A 422 -0.35 9.71 -2.27
N LEU A 423 -1.27 10.55 -1.78
CA LEU A 423 -2.23 10.17 -0.74
C LEU A 423 -3.13 9.02 -1.17
N GLU A 424 -3.55 8.98 -2.44
CA GLU A 424 -4.38 7.88 -2.97
C GLU A 424 -3.71 6.50 -2.86
N GLY A 425 -2.38 6.45 -2.77
CA GLY A 425 -1.64 5.22 -2.46
C GLY A 425 -1.87 4.69 -1.03
N TYR A 426 -2.37 5.53 -0.12
CA TYR A 426 -2.58 5.24 1.29
C TYR A 426 -4.07 5.29 1.65
N ALA A 427 -4.83 4.27 1.21
CA ALA A 427 -6.29 4.25 1.29
C ALA A 427 -6.88 4.68 2.65
N GLU A 428 -6.38 4.16 3.77
CA GLU A 428 -6.88 4.51 5.10
C GLU A 428 -6.66 5.98 5.45
N THR A 429 -5.45 6.49 5.26
CA THR A 429 -5.13 7.90 5.54
C THR A 429 -5.84 8.84 4.57
N TYR A 430 -5.93 8.47 3.30
CA TYR A 430 -6.70 9.18 2.29
C TYR A 430 -8.18 9.34 2.69
N TYR A 431 -8.81 8.27 3.17
CA TYR A 431 -10.19 8.32 3.66
C TYR A 431 -10.34 9.22 4.88
N GLN A 432 -9.40 9.15 5.82
CA GLN A 432 -9.39 10.01 7.00
C GLN A 432 -9.22 11.49 6.62
N VAL A 433 -8.36 11.79 5.64
CA VAL A 433 -8.18 13.15 5.09
C VAL A 433 -9.46 13.64 4.43
N LEU A 434 -10.10 12.85 3.56
CA LEU A 434 -11.36 13.24 2.92
C LEU A 434 -12.49 13.48 3.93
N SER A 435 -12.58 12.66 4.98
CA SER A 435 -13.54 12.87 6.07
C SER A 435 -13.24 14.17 6.81
N TYR A 436 -11.99 14.39 7.20
CA TYR A 436 -11.55 15.57 7.95
C TYR A 436 -11.84 16.87 7.19
N ILE A 437 -11.51 16.91 5.90
CA ILE A 437 -11.76 18.08 5.05
C ILE A 437 -13.27 18.27 4.83
N GLY A 438 -14.03 17.19 4.63
CA GLY A 438 -15.47 17.23 4.43
C GLY A 438 -16.27 17.79 5.62
N ASP A 439 -15.80 17.56 6.84
CA ASP A 439 -16.44 18.03 8.07
C ASP A 439 -16.16 19.53 8.35
N ILE A 440 -15.15 20.12 7.72
CA ILE A 440 -14.70 21.48 7.99
C ILE A 440 -14.98 22.38 6.77
N PHE A 441 -16.01 23.24 6.89
CA PHE A 441 -16.47 24.13 5.82
C PHE A 441 -15.38 25.03 5.20
N SER A 442 -14.31 25.37 5.94
CA SER A 442 -13.24 26.25 5.44
C SER A 442 -12.39 25.64 4.33
N TYR A 443 -12.48 24.34 4.07
CA TYR A 443 -11.71 23.66 3.02
C TYR A 443 -12.52 23.35 1.76
N GLY A 444 -13.66 24.04 1.57
CA GLY A 444 -14.54 23.81 0.43
C GLY A 444 -13.89 24.04 -0.94
N GLU A 445 -13.01 25.04 -1.06
CA GLU A 445 -12.34 25.40 -2.33
C GLU A 445 -11.37 24.29 -2.79
N ILE A 446 -10.58 23.75 -1.86
CA ILE A 446 -9.66 22.62 -2.10
C ILE A 446 -10.41 21.38 -2.58
N ILE A 447 -11.54 21.06 -1.92
CA ILE A 447 -12.40 19.96 -2.36
C ILE A 447 -12.95 20.26 -3.77
N ASP A 448 -13.41 21.48 -4.04
CA ASP A 448 -13.94 21.86 -5.37
C ASP A 448 -12.89 21.67 -6.47
N GLU A 449 -11.64 22.09 -6.24
CA GLU A 449 -10.54 21.93 -7.20
C GLU A 449 -10.16 20.46 -7.42
N TYR A 450 -10.00 19.69 -6.33
CA TYR A 450 -9.72 18.26 -6.41
C TYR A 450 -10.81 17.50 -7.18
N LEU A 451 -12.09 17.77 -6.86
CA LEU A 451 -13.23 17.14 -7.54
C LEU A 451 -13.35 17.56 -9.01
N LYS A 452 -13.07 18.83 -9.33
CA LYS A 452 -13.02 19.34 -10.71
C LYS A 452 -12.02 18.57 -11.56
N GLN A 453 -10.86 18.22 -11.00
CA GLN A 453 -9.86 17.44 -11.69
C GLN A 453 -10.30 15.97 -11.87
N LYS A 454 -10.76 15.32 -10.80
CA LYS A 454 -11.26 13.93 -10.83
C LYS A 454 -12.44 13.73 -11.78
N PHE A 455 -13.26 14.76 -11.96
CA PHE A 455 -14.39 14.78 -12.88
C PHE A 455 -14.15 15.69 -14.10
N SER A 456 -12.91 15.78 -14.56
CA SER A 456 -12.58 16.53 -15.77
C SER A 456 -13.12 15.85 -17.05
N LEU A 457 -13.16 16.62 -18.15
CA LEU A 457 -13.66 16.15 -19.45
C LEU A 457 -12.74 15.12 -20.14
N HIS A 458 -11.51 14.94 -19.66
CA HIS A 458 -10.53 14.01 -20.24
C HIS A 458 -10.79 12.55 -19.88
N HIS A 459 -11.55 12.30 -18.80
CA HIS A 459 -11.88 10.95 -18.36
C HIS A 459 -13.10 10.38 -19.11
N ASP A 460 -13.07 9.08 -19.39
CA ASP A 460 -14.21 8.36 -19.97
C ASP A 460 -15.28 8.05 -18.91
N LEU A 461 -16.46 7.61 -19.35
CA LEU A 461 -17.58 7.34 -18.44
C LEU A 461 -17.23 6.27 -17.39
N ASP A 462 -16.48 5.23 -17.75
CA ASP A 462 -16.11 4.16 -16.81
C ASP A 462 -15.22 4.67 -15.68
N THR A 463 -14.23 5.52 -16.00
CA THR A 463 -13.40 6.20 -14.98
C THR A 463 -14.24 7.10 -14.09
N ILE A 464 -15.20 7.84 -14.64
CA ILE A 464 -16.08 8.71 -13.85
C ILE A 464 -16.94 7.89 -12.87
N LEU A 465 -17.55 6.80 -13.33
CA LEU A 465 -18.36 5.92 -12.48
C LEU A 465 -17.50 5.24 -11.40
N HIS A 466 -16.28 4.83 -11.75
CA HIS A 466 -15.32 4.30 -10.78
C HIS A 466 -14.97 5.36 -9.71
N ASN A 467 -14.64 6.59 -10.10
CA ASN A 467 -14.32 7.68 -9.19
C ASN A 467 -15.50 8.00 -8.24
N ILE A 468 -16.74 8.00 -8.75
CA ILE A 468 -17.95 8.17 -7.92
C ILE A 468 -18.04 7.06 -6.88
N ASN A 469 -17.88 5.80 -7.30
CA ASN A 469 -17.96 4.65 -6.40
C ASN A 469 -16.87 4.71 -5.31
N THR A 470 -15.63 4.98 -5.69
CA THR A 470 -14.49 5.05 -4.77
C THR A 470 -14.66 6.17 -3.75
N LEU A 471 -15.07 7.37 -4.19
CA LEU A 471 -15.26 8.52 -3.30
C LEU A 471 -16.45 8.35 -2.35
N LEU A 472 -17.60 7.83 -2.81
CA LEU A 472 -18.75 7.59 -1.94
C LEU A 472 -18.52 6.43 -0.98
N SER A 473 -17.74 5.41 -1.38
CA SER A 473 -17.35 4.33 -0.47
C SER A 473 -16.37 4.82 0.59
N ALA A 474 -15.48 5.74 0.23
CA ALA A 474 -14.51 6.38 1.12
C ALA A 474 -15.18 7.27 2.16
N ASN A 475 -16.10 8.13 1.71
CA ASN A 475 -16.81 9.07 2.56
C ASN A 475 -18.27 9.20 2.11
N PRO A 476 -19.20 8.46 2.76
CA PRO A 476 -20.62 8.53 2.44
C PRO A 476 -21.22 9.94 2.60
N SER A 477 -20.64 10.82 3.42
CA SER A 477 -21.15 12.19 3.58
C SER A 477 -21.04 13.03 2.31
N LEU A 478 -20.18 12.64 1.35
CA LEU A 478 -20.06 13.28 0.04
C LEU A 478 -21.35 13.23 -0.77
N GLU A 479 -22.27 12.32 -0.47
CA GLU A 479 -23.58 12.27 -1.15
C GLU A 479 -24.39 13.57 -0.98
N HIS A 480 -24.16 14.31 0.10
CA HIS A 480 -24.79 15.60 0.39
C HIS A 480 -23.86 16.79 0.12
N ASN A 481 -22.61 16.56 -0.29
CA ASN A 481 -21.66 17.62 -0.53
C ASN A 481 -22.01 18.37 -1.83
N VAL A 482 -22.13 19.70 -1.73
CA VAL A 482 -22.57 20.57 -2.83
C VAL A 482 -21.63 20.52 -4.03
N PHE A 483 -20.31 20.49 -3.81
CA PHE A 483 -19.31 20.44 -4.89
C PHE A 483 -19.27 19.07 -5.56
N PHE A 484 -19.36 17.99 -4.78
CA PHE A 484 -19.45 16.62 -5.31
C PHE A 484 -20.68 16.45 -6.19
N LEU A 485 -21.86 16.86 -5.72
CA LEU A 485 -23.09 16.82 -6.51
C LEU A 485 -22.99 17.68 -7.77
N LYS A 486 -22.44 18.90 -7.68
CA LYS A 486 -22.24 19.81 -8.81
C LYS A 486 -21.37 19.18 -9.90
N TRP A 487 -20.17 18.71 -9.57
CA TRP A 487 -19.23 18.17 -10.56
C TRP A 487 -19.70 16.85 -11.16
N THR A 488 -20.17 15.92 -10.33
CA THR A 488 -20.63 14.62 -10.82
C THR A 488 -21.87 14.76 -11.69
N LYS A 489 -22.86 15.57 -11.28
CA LYS A 489 -24.06 15.82 -12.08
C LYS A 489 -23.73 16.48 -13.43
N ASN A 490 -22.94 17.54 -13.41
CA ASN A 490 -22.52 18.22 -14.65
C ASN A 490 -21.78 17.26 -15.58
N ARG A 491 -20.90 16.42 -15.03
CA ARG A 491 -20.13 15.45 -15.80
C ARG A 491 -21.01 14.39 -16.44
N LEU A 492 -21.94 13.79 -15.69
CA LEU A 492 -22.85 12.76 -16.20
C LEU A 492 -23.83 13.34 -17.25
N VAL A 493 -24.37 14.52 -17.00
CA VAL A 493 -25.21 15.25 -17.97
C VAL A 493 -24.44 15.54 -19.27
N ASN A 494 -23.16 15.90 -19.17
CA ASN A 494 -22.33 16.14 -20.35
C ASN A 494 -22.11 14.87 -21.19
N GLU A 495 -21.98 13.69 -20.56
CA GLU A 495 -21.94 12.41 -21.29
C GLU A 495 -23.21 12.15 -22.09
N VAL A 496 -24.38 12.54 -21.56
CA VAL A 496 -25.65 12.43 -22.29
C VAL A 496 -25.68 13.41 -23.47
N LYS A 497 -25.28 14.67 -23.24
CA LYS A 497 -25.31 15.73 -24.27
C LYS A 497 -24.40 15.44 -25.47
N LYS A 498 -23.22 14.85 -25.24
CA LYS A 498 -22.24 14.58 -26.31
C LYS A 498 -22.50 13.28 -27.07
N SER A 499 -23.32 12.39 -26.52
CA SER A 499 -23.52 11.04 -27.07
C SER A 499 -24.48 11.04 -28.24
N SER A 500 -24.13 10.33 -29.31
CA SER A 500 -25.05 10.02 -30.41
C SER A 500 -26.10 8.96 -30.05
N LYS A 501 -25.92 8.25 -28.93
CA LYS A 501 -26.81 7.21 -28.40
C LYS A 501 -27.09 7.48 -26.91
N PRO A 502 -27.85 8.53 -26.57
CA PRO A 502 -28.03 8.96 -25.19
C PRO A 502 -28.77 7.92 -24.33
N MET A 503 -29.70 7.15 -24.92
CA MET A 503 -30.46 6.11 -24.22
C MET A 503 -29.55 5.01 -23.65
N THR A 504 -28.57 4.55 -24.44
CA THR A 504 -27.60 3.52 -24.02
C THR A 504 -26.69 4.02 -22.89
N ILE A 505 -26.26 5.28 -22.96
CA ILE A 505 -25.41 5.89 -21.92
C ILE A 505 -26.16 5.99 -20.60
N VAL A 506 -27.42 6.46 -20.61
CA VAL A 506 -28.24 6.55 -19.40
C VAL A 506 -28.59 5.16 -18.87
N ALA A 507 -28.82 4.17 -19.73
CA ALA A 507 -29.00 2.78 -19.31
C ALA A 507 -27.79 2.21 -18.57
N LYS A 508 -26.57 2.50 -19.05
CA LYS A 508 -25.34 2.12 -18.35
C LYS A 508 -25.22 2.80 -16.98
N MET A 509 -25.52 4.09 -16.89
CA MET A 509 -25.51 4.83 -15.62
C MET A 509 -26.55 4.29 -14.64
N ASP A 510 -27.78 4.07 -15.11
CA ASP A 510 -28.88 3.54 -14.30
C ASP A 510 -28.54 2.14 -13.77
N GLN A 511 -27.96 1.26 -14.61
CA GLN A 511 -27.47 -0.05 -14.17
C GLN A 511 -26.42 0.06 -13.07
N PHE A 512 -25.43 0.95 -13.22
CA PHE A 512 -24.42 1.21 -12.19
C PHE A 512 -25.07 1.61 -10.86
N PHE A 513 -26.05 2.52 -10.88
CA PHE A 513 -26.75 2.93 -9.66
C PHE A 513 -27.60 1.83 -9.02
N HIS A 514 -28.14 0.90 -9.82
CA HIS A 514 -28.90 -0.25 -9.28
C HIS A 514 -28.02 -1.33 -8.67
N GLN A 515 -26.73 -1.41 -9.05
CA GLN A 515 -25.80 -2.40 -8.52
C GLN A 515 -25.30 -2.07 -7.10
N SER A 516 -25.44 -0.81 -6.64
CA SER A 516 -24.94 -0.38 -5.33
C SER A 516 -26.06 0.16 -4.44
N ILE A 517 -26.27 -0.49 -3.29
CA ILE A 517 -27.24 -0.07 -2.27
C ILE A 517 -26.80 1.23 -1.56
N LEU A 518 -25.49 1.51 -1.55
CA LEU A 518 -24.88 2.60 -0.79
C LEU A 518 -25.22 4.00 -1.30
N PHE A 519 -25.86 4.12 -2.48
CA PHE A 519 -26.00 5.41 -3.18
C PHE A 519 -27.45 5.89 -3.31
N HIS A 520 -28.39 5.48 -2.45
CA HIS A 520 -29.81 5.76 -2.69
C HIS A 520 -30.16 7.26 -2.68
N SER A 521 -29.63 8.02 -1.72
CA SER A 521 -29.80 9.49 -1.62
C SER A 521 -29.10 10.22 -2.78
N TYR A 522 -27.87 9.81 -3.12
CA TYR A 522 -27.13 10.31 -4.27
C TYR A 522 -27.86 10.05 -5.61
N LYS A 523 -28.34 8.81 -5.82
CA LYS A 523 -29.17 8.39 -6.98
C LYS A 523 -30.38 9.32 -7.10
N ARG A 524 -31.11 9.55 -6.02
CA ARG A 524 -32.27 10.45 -5.99
C ARG A 524 -31.94 11.91 -6.32
N SER A 525 -30.71 12.35 -6.05
CA SER A 525 -30.26 13.72 -6.29
C SER A 525 -29.76 13.96 -7.72
N VAL A 526 -29.16 12.95 -8.35
CA VAL A 526 -28.45 13.09 -9.64
C VAL A 526 -29.22 12.50 -10.81
N LEU A 527 -29.79 11.30 -10.65
CA LEU A 527 -30.40 10.55 -11.73
C LEU A 527 -31.61 11.24 -12.38
N PRO A 528 -32.49 11.97 -11.64
CA PRO A 528 -33.61 12.68 -12.27
C PRO A 528 -33.15 13.70 -13.32
N GLU A 529 -32.08 14.44 -13.07
CA GLU A 529 -31.57 15.43 -14.02
C GLU A 529 -30.91 14.79 -15.24
N VAL A 530 -30.18 13.68 -15.05
CA VAL A 530 -29.63 12.86 -16.14
C VAL A 530 -30.77 12.35 -17.04
N LYS A 531 -31.85 11.82 -16.44
CA LYS A 531 -33.06 11.37 -17.15
C LYS A 531 -33.80 12.52 -17.84
N GLY A 532 -33.85 13.71 -17.24
CA GLY A 532 -34.39 14.91 -17.89
C GLY A 532 -33.61 15.30 -19.13
N HIS A 533 -32.28 15.35 -19.03
CA HIS A 533 -31.42 15.65 -20.16
C HIS A 533 -31.47 14.60 -21.28
N LEU A 534 -31.77 13.34 -20.96
CA LEU A 534 -32.06 12.33 -21.98
C LEU A 534 -33.29 12.70 -22.81
N LEU A 535 -34.40 13.09 -22.17
CA LEU A 535 -35.62 13.51 -22.87
C LEU A 535 -35.37 14.74 -23.77
N ILE A 536 -34.50 15.65 -23.31
CA ILE A 536 -34.05 16.79 -24.12
C ILE A 536 -33.39 16.30 -25.42
N GLN A 537 -32.45 15.35 -25.31
CA GLN A 537 -31.62 14.89 -26.44
C GLN A 537 -32.30 13.88 -27.38
N VAL A 538 -33.26 13.09 -26.90
CA VAL A 538 -33.95 12.07 -27.72
C VAL A 538 -34.68 12.73 -28.89
N GLN A 539 -34.41 12.26 -30.11
CA GLN A 539 -35.11 12.68 -31.33
C GLN A 539 -36.22 11.68 -31.63
N LEU A 540 -37.47 12.08 -31.40
CA LEU A 540 -38.62 11.19 -31.56
C LEU A 540 -38.74 10.64 -32.98
N GLU A 541 -38.37 11.43 -33.99
CA GLU A 541 -38.46 11.06 -35.41
C GLU A 541 -37.48 9.97 -35.83
N ARG A 542 -36.46 9.69 -35.01
CA ARG A 542 -35.42 8.68 -35.27
C ARG A 542 -35.43 7.54 -34.25
N ILE A 543 -36.48 7.49 -33.43
CA ILE A 543 -36.52 6.51 -32.35
C ILE A 543 -36.64 5.09 -32.90
N THR A 544 -35.95 4.17 -32.25
CA THR A 544 -35.97 2.75 -32.58
C THR A 544 -36.82 1.95 -31.59
N MET A 545 -37.25 0.74 -31.98
CA MET A 545 -38.01 -0.17 -31.11
C MET A 545 -37.22 -0.52 -29.82
N GLU A 546 -35.90 -0.67 -29.96
CA GLU A 546 -34.98 -0.94 -28.86
C GLU A 546 -34.89 0.24 -27.88
N GLU A 547 -34.85 1.48 -28.36
CA GLU A 547 -34.87 2.68 -27.50
C GLU A 547 -36.19 2.85 -26.77
N VAL A 548 -37.33 2.51 -27.40
CA VAL A 548 -38.64 2.48 -26.73
C VAL A 548 -38.64 1.46 -25.59
N GLN A 549 -38.02 0.29 -25.78
CA GLN A 549 -37.88 -0.72 -24.73
C GLN A 549 -37.01 -0.22 -23.57
N HIS A 550 -35.84 0.35 -23.89
CA HIS A 550 -34.94 0.93 -22.88
C HIS A 550 -35.60 2.05 -22.09
N PHE A 551 -36.40 2.90 -22.74
CA PHE A 551 -37.20 3.93 -22.05
C PHE A 551 -38.08 3.32 -20.96
N GLY A 552 -38.78 2.22 -21.26
CA GLY A 552 -39.63 1.56 -20.26
C GLY A 552 -38.85 1.04 -19.06
N ALA A 553 -37.67 0.45 -19.30
CA ALA A 553 -36.80 0.01 -18.22
C ALA A 553 -36.32 1.17 -17.33
N LEU A 554 -36.02 2.33 -17.93
CA LEU A 554 -35.50 3.51 -17.23
C LEU A 554 -36.56 4.31 -16.47
N PHE A 555 -37.75 4.45 -17.04
CA PHE A 555 -38.75 5.38 -16.54
C PHE A 555 -39.95 4.69 -15.89
N LEU A 556 -40.28 3.45 -16.26
CA LEU A 556 -41.57 2.85 -15.87
C LEU A 556 -41.44 1.71 -14.84
N ARG A 557 -40.23 1.20 -14.56
CA ARG A 557 -39.99 0.12 -13.59
C ARG A 557 -40.23 0.54 -12.12
N GLU A 558 -39.90 1.78 -11.76
CA GLU A 558 -40.01 2.31 -10.39
C GLU A 558 -40.87 3.59 -10.40
N LYS A 559 -42.19 3.45 -10.50
CA LYS A 559 -43.10 4.63 -10.57
C LYS A 559 -43.06 5.51 -9.31
N ASP A 560 -42.64 4.97 -8.16
CA ASP A 560 -42.68 5.66 -6.86
C ASP A 560 -41.46 6.58 -6.58
N ASP A 561 -40.33 6.43 -7.29
CA ASP A 561 -39.15 7.30 -7.11
C ASP A 561 -39.07 8.44 -8.14
N ASN A 562 -39.99 8.48 -9.11
CA ASN A 562 -40.06 9.52 -10.14
C ASN A 562 -40.81 10.77 -9.67
N ASN A 563 -40.36 11.37 -8.56
CA ASN A 563 -40.71 12.76 -8.21
C ASN A 563 -39.94 13.75 -9.12
N PHE A 564 -39.90 13.43 -10.42
CA PHE A 564 -39.23 14.17 -11.46
C PHE A 564 -40.18 15.26 -11.95
N ALA A 565 -39.85 16.52 -11.69
CA ALA A 565 -40.65 17.66 -12.14
C ALA A 565 -40.42 17.92 -13.64
N ILE A 566 -40.94 17.05 -14.51
CA ILE A 566 -40.87 17.25 -15.96
C ILE A 566 -41.74 18.45 -16.34
N LYS A 567 -41.14 19.48 -16.95
CA LYS A 567 -41.85 20.70 -17.34
C LYS A 567 -41.74 20.92 -18.86
N GLY A 568 -42.81 21.46 -19.44
CA GLY A 568 -42.85 21.84 -20.85
C GLY A 568 -42.69 20.65 -21.82
N TRP A 569 -41.86 20.84 -22.83
CA TRP A 569 -41.66 19.92 -23.97
C TRP A 569 -41.07 18.54 -23.59
N GLU A 570 -40.31 18.46 -22.50
CA GLU A 570 -39.79 17.18 -21.98
C GLU A 570 -40.93 16.26 -21.52
N LYS A 571 -41.99 16.85 -20.95
CA LYS A 571 -43.16 16.12 -20.46
C LYS A 571 -43.93 15.50 -21.63
N GLU A 572 -44.09 16.26 -22.70
CA GLU A 572 -44.74 15.77 -23.92
C GLU A 572 -43.96 14.58 -24.52
N LYS A 573 -42.63 14.67 -24.63
CA LYS A 573 -41.80 13.56 -25.09
C LYS A 573 -41.93 12.33 -24.19
N TYR A 574 -41.90 12.52 -22.87
CA TYR A 574 -42.11 11.45 -21.90
C TYR A 574 -43.46 10.75 -22.12
N GLU A 575 -44.55 11.52 -22.23
CA GLU A 575 -45.90 10.97 -22.41
C GLU A 575 -46.03 10.23 -23.75
N ILE A 576 -45.43 10.74 -24.83
CA ILE A 576 -45.37 10.04 -26.12
C ILE A 576 -44.63 8.70 -25.99
N LEU A 577 -43.46 8.70 -25.33
CA LEU A 577 -42.65 7.48 -25.13
C LEU A 577 -43.33 6.48 -24.20
N GLU A 578 -44.06 6.93 -23.19
CA GLU A 578 -44.87 6.07 -22.32
C GLU A 578 -45.99 5.38 -23.10
N VAL A 579 -46.66 6.11 -24.00
CA VAL A 579 -47.68 5.55 -24.89
C VAL A 579 -47.07 4.55 -25.86
N LEU A 580 -45.93 4.88 -26.48
CA LEU A 580 -45.21 3.98 -27.40
C LEU A 580 -44.78 2.69 -26.68
N HIS A 581 -44.12 2.82 -25.52
CA HIS A 581 -43.69 1.66 -24.74
C HIS A 581 -44.89 0.80 -24.34
N SER A 582 -45.94 1.41 -23.80
CA SER A 582 -47.14 0.68 -23.40
C SER A 582 -47.78 -0.03 -24.59
N PHE A 583 -47.85 0.64 -25.74
CA PHE A 583 -48.38 0.07 -26.98
C PHE A 583 -47.64 -1.19 -27.39
N PHE A 584 -46.29 -1.19 -27.39
CA PHE A 584 -45.52 -2.36 -27.82
C PHE A 584 -45.41 -3.45 -26.77
N TYR A 585 -45.31 -3.10 -25.48
CA TYR A 585 -44.87 -4.04 -24.44
C TYR A 585 -45.92 -4.36 -23.36
N SER A 586 -47.03 -3.61 -23.26
CA SER A 586 -48.07 -3.86 -22.24
C SER A 586 -49.24 -4.71 -22.76
N PRO A 587 -50.06 -5.33 -21.88
CA PRO A 587 -51.31 -6.00 -22.25
C PRO A 587 -52.33 -5.06 -22.91
N ILE A 588 -53.17 -5.58 -23.80
CA ILE A 588 -54.06 -4.75 -24.63
C ILE A 588 -55.11 -3.96 -23.83
N GLU A 589 -55.55 -4.48 -22.70
CA GLU A 589 -56.49 -3.82 -21.80
C GLU A 589 -55.89 -2.53 -21.24
N GLN A 590 -54.60 -2.57 -20.87
CA GLN A 590 -53.86 -1.41 -20.38
C GLN A 590 -53.62 -0.38 -21.48
N VAL A 591 -53.25 -0.83 -22.68
CA VAL A 591 -53.08 0.04 -23.85
C VAL A 591 -54.39 0.76 -24.17
N SER A 592 -55.50 0.04 -24.17
CA SER A 592 -56.83 0.60 -24.48
C SER A 592 -57.26 1.65 -23.44
N ALA A 593 -56.99 1.41 -22.16
CA ALA A 593 -57.25 2.38 -21.10
C ALA A 593 -56.37 3.64 -21.25
N LEU A 594 -55.07 3.47 -21.51
CA LEU A 594 -54.14 4.57 -21.70
C LEU A 594 -54.53 5.46 -22.90
N PHE A 595 -54.85 4.85 -24.05
CA PHE A 595 -55.28 5.56 -25.26
C PHE A 595 -56.62 6.33 -25.11
N ARG A 596 -57.38 6.07 -24.04
CA ARG A 596 -58.59 6.83 -23.67
C ARG A 596 -58.29 8.00 -22.73
N MET A 597 -57.23 7.90 -21.92
CA MET A 597 -56.84 8.92 -20.94
C MET A 597 -55.91 9.99 -21.51
N VAL A 598 -55.09 9.64 -22.50
CA VAL A 598 -54.09 10.53 -23.10
C VAL A 598 -54.73 11.59 -24.02
N THR A 599 -54.14 12.79 -24.03
CA THR A 599 -54.63 13.90 -24.87
C THR A 599 -54.48 13.62 -26.37
N MET A 600 -55.33 14.27 -27.18
CA MET A 600 -55.33 14.06 -28.63
C MET A 600 -53.98 14.36 -29.32
N PRO A 601 -53.21 15.41 -28.98
CA PRO A 601 -51.90 15.66 -29.58
C PRO A 601 -50.89 14.54 -29.33
N ILE A 602 -50.78 14.09 -28.08
CA ILE A 602 -49.86 13.01 -27.68
C ILE A 602 -50.25 11.71 -28.37
N LYS A 603 -51.55 11.37 -28.35
CA LYS A 603 -52.09 10.19 -29.01
C LYS A 603 -51.81 10.22 -30.51
N GLY A 604 -52.01 11.36 -31.16
CA GLY A 604 -51.72 11.55 -32.58
C GLY A 604 -50.25 11.30 -32.90
N LYS A 605 -49.35 11.94 -32.16
CA LYS A 605 -47.90 11.81 -32.38
C LYS A 605 -47.37 10.40 -32.06
N ALA A 606 -47.81 9.80 -30.96
CA ALA A 606 -47.46 8.42 -30.63
C ALA A 606 -47.99 7.44 -31.68
N SER A 607 -49.19 7.68 -32.24
CA SER A 607 -49.74 6.81 -33.28
C SER A 607 -48.95 6.91 -34.59
N GLU A 608 -48.54 8.13 -34.98
CA GLU A 608 -47.66 8.36 -36.13
C GLU A 608 -46.33 7.60 -35.98
N LEU A 609 -45.66 7.78 -34.84
CA LEU A 609 -44.37 7.13 -34.55
C LEU A 609 -44.49 5.61 -34.45
N ALA A 610 -45.57 5.09 -33.85
CA ALA A 610 -45.82 3.65 -33.79
C ALA A 610 -45.99 3.06 -35.19
N LEU A 611 -46.71 3.75 -36.08
CA LEU A 611 -46.84 3.33 -37.48
C LEU A 611 -45.47 3.34 -38.18
N GLU A 612 -44.65 4.38 -38.02
CA GLU A 612 -43.28 4.40 -38.59
C GLU A 612 -42.43 3.22 -38.09
N LEU A 613 -42.40 2.97 -36.78
CA LEU A 613 -41.70 1.83 -36.18
C LEU A 613 -42.19 0.48 -36.74
N MET A 614 -43.48 0.36 -37.00
CA MET A 614 -44.07 -0.85 -37.57
C MET A 614 -43.70 -1.10 -39.03
N LYS A 615 -43.34 -0.06 -39.82
CA LYS A 615 -42.88 -0.26 -41.20
C LYS A 615 -41.64 -1.13 -41.27
N GLU A 616 -40.75 -0.98 -40.29
CA GLU A 616 -39.47 -1.69 -40.23
C GLU A 616 -39.58 -3.02 -39.46
N ASN A 617 -40.56 -3.15 -38.55
CA ASN A 617 -40.67 -4.28 -37.62
C ASN A 617 -41.86 -5.22 -37.86
N GLY A 618 -42.74 -4.92 -38.82
CA GLY A 618 -43.90 -5.75 -39.18
C GLY A 618 -45.17 -5.48 -38.36
N LEU A 619 -46.25 -6.18 -38.70
CA LEU A 619 -47.59 -5.95 -38.15
C LEU A 619 -47.77 -6.65 -36.80
N PHE A 620 -48.04 -5.87 -35.74
CA PHE A 620 -48.25 -6.39 -34.39
C PHE A 620 -49.63 -7.06 -34.23
N GLN A 621 -49.62 -8.20 -33.55
CA GLN A 621 -50.80 -8.91 -33.07
C GLN A 621 -50.95 -8.72 -31.56
N PRO A 622 -52.18 -8.71 -31.00
CA PRO A 622 -53.47 -8.88 -31.67
C PRO A 622 -53.87 -7.64 -32.51
N TYR A 623 -54.57 -7.83 -33.63
CA TYR A 623 -54.95 -6.73 -34.55
C TYR A 623 -55.82 -5.65 -33.91
N GLU A 624 -56.54 -5.98 -32.84
CA GLU A 624 -57.27 -5.04 -32.01
C GLU A 624 -56.35 -3.89 -31.53
N ARG A 625 -55.08 -4.21 -31.22
CA ARG A 625 -54.05 -3.24 -30.84
C ARG A 625 -53.74 -2.31 -32.01
N PHE A 626 -53.51 -2.88 -33.19
CA PHE A 626 -53.16 -2.12 -34.38
C PHE A 626 -54.24 -1.09 -34.75
N LEU A 627 -55.51 -1.41 -34.56
CA LEU A 627 -56.61 -0.47 -34.84
C LEU A 627 -56.65 0.75 -33.90
N LEU A 628 -55.99 0.70 -32.74
CA LEU A 628 -55.90 1.85 -31.83
C LEU A 628 -55.06 3.00 -32.39
N LEU A 629 -54.17 2.72 -33.36
CA LEU A 629 -53.33 3.72 -34.02
C LEU A 629 -54.08 4.58 -35.04
N PHE A 630 -55.31 4.20 -35.40
CA PHE A 630 -56.10 4.89 -36.41
C PHE A 630 -57.22 5.73 -35.78
N PRO A 631 -57.65 6.82 -36.45
CA PRO A 631 -58.76 7.63 -35.97
C PRO A 631 -60.01 6.79 -35.67
N GLY A 632 -60.62 7.02 -34.50
CA GLY A 632 -61.82 6.31 -34.05
C GLY A 632 -61.58 4.99 -33.31
N GLY A 633 -60.36 4.43 -33.32
CA GLY A 633 -60.01 3.21 -32.60
C GLY A 633 -60.93 2.02 -32.94
N MET A 634 -61.00 1.01 -32.07
CA MET A 634 -61.78 -0.22 -32.32
C MET A 634 -63.26 0.00 -32.69
N GLU A 635 -63.92 1.01 -32.10
CA GLU A 635 -65.36 1.25 -32.27
C GLU A 635 -65.69 2.12 -33.50
N GLY A 636 -64.73 2.92 -33.97
CA GLY A 636 -64.95 3.93 -35.02
C GLY A 636 -63.88 3.96 -36.12
N VAL A 637 -63.03 2.93 -36.23
CA VAL A 637 -61.86 2.92 -37.12
C VAL A 637 -62.23 3.23 -38.58
N GLU A 638 -61.46 4.14 -39.18
CA GLU A 638 -61.52 4.37 -40.62
C GLU A 638 -60.72 3.30 -41.38
N HIS A 639 -61.36 2.15 -41.65
CA HIS A 639 -60.73 1.00 -42.30
C HIS A 639 -60.09 1.31 -43.67
N ARG A 640 -60.50 2.38 -44.35
CA ARG A 640 -59.85 2.81 -45.59
C ARG A 640 -58.38 3.17 -45.33
N GLN A 641 -58.09 3.90 -44.26
CA GLN A 641 -56.72 4.25 -43.87
C GLN A 641 -55.90 3.00 -43.50
N VAL A 642 -56.53 2.06 -42.79
CA VAL A 642 -55.91 0.79 -42.40
C VAL A 642 -55.51 -0.03 -43.63
N PHE A 643 -56.42 -0.19 -44.59
CA PHE A 643 -56.11 -0.91 -45.84
C PHE A 643 -55.06 -0.20 -46.66
N SER A 644 -55.10 1.13 -46.77
CA SER A 644 -54.07 1.91 -47.46
C SER A 644 -52.69 1.74 -46.83
N TYR A 645 -52.60 1.76 -45.50
CA TYR A 645 -51.35 1.54 -44.78
C TYR A 645 -50.78 0.15 -45.07
N LEU A 646 -51.60 -0.90 -44.89
CA LEU A 646 -51.18 -2.28 -45.13
C LEU A 646 -50.89 -2.57 -46.61
N ALA A 647 -51.50 -1.84 -47.54
CA ALA A 647 -51.23 -1.98 -48.97
C ALA A 647 -49.85 -1.44 -49.36
N ILE A 648 -49.32 -0.48 -48.61
CA ILE A 648 -48.03 0.14 -48.87
C ILE A 648 -46.93 -0.56 -48.07
N TYR A 649 -47.16 -0.82 -46.79
CA TYR A 649 -46.13 -1.27 -45.84
C TYR A 649 -46.31 -2.71 -45.36
N GLY A 650 -47.49 -3.30 -45.53
CA GLY A 650 -47.77 -4.67 -45.12
C GLY A 650 -47.35 -5.70 -46.16
N THR A 651 -47.01 -6.90 -45.70
CA THR A 651 -46.83 -8.06 -46.56
C THR A 651 -48.17 -8.58 -47.07
N ALA A 652 -48.12 -9.35 -48.16
CA ALA A 652 -49.32 -9.95 -48.74
C ALA A 652 -49.99 -10.94 -47.78
N GLU A 653 -49.18 -11.59 -46.92
CA GLU A 653 -49.64 -12.47 -45.86
C GLU A 653 -50.36 -11.68 -44.76
N GLU A 654 -49.72 -10.64 -44.21
CA GLU A 654 -50.29 -9.78 -43.16
C GLU A 654 -51.61 -9.14 -43.59
N MET A 655 -51.70 -8.64 -44.83
CA MET A 655 -52.94 -8.13 -45.39
C MET A 655 -54.02 -9.23 -45.47
N THR A 656 -53.64 -10.44 -45.88
CA THR A 656 -54.58 -11.57 -46.01
C THR A 656 -55.09 -12.03 -44.65
N THR A 657 -54.21 -12.15 -43.66
CA THR A 657 -54.57 -12.52 -42.28
C THR A 657 -55.39 -11.42 -41.62
N TYR A 658 -55.07 -10.14 -41.86
CA TYR A 658 -55.88 -9.01 -41.41
C TYR A 658 -57.27 -9.03 -42.04
N ILE A 659 -57.41 -9.26 -43.35
CA ILE A 659 -58.74 -9.37 -43.98
C ILE A 659 -59.54 -10.53 -43.37
N LYS A 660 -58.93 -11.70 -43.16
CA LYS A 660 -59.61 -12.86 -42.57
C LYS A 660 -60.09 -12.58 -41.14
N TRP A 661 -59.28 -11.90 -40.33
CA TRP A 661 -59.66 -11.53 -38.96
C TRP A 661 -60.69 -10.39 -38.95
N SER A 662 -60.40 -9.27 -39.63
CA SER A 662 -61.26 -8.08 -39.64
C SER A 662 -62.64 -8.37 -40.23
N TYR A 663 -62.74 -9.28 -41.20
CA TYR A 663 -64.04 -9.68 -41.73
C TYR A 663 -64.89 -10.41 -40.69
N LYS A 664 -64.29 -11.24 -39.83
CA LYS A 664 -65.04 -11.89 -38.74
C LYS A 664 -65.61 -10.88 -37.75
N GLN A 665 -64.88 -9.81 -37.48
CA GLN A 665 -65.26 -8.78 -36.51
C GLN A 665 -66.25 -7.75 -37.09
N PHE A 666 -66.04 -7.32 -38.34
CA PHE A 666 -66.71 -6.15 -38.92
C PHE A 666 -67.61 -6.45 -40.13
N ALA A 667 -67.91 -7.73 -40.43
CA ALA A 667 -68.72 -8.13 -41.59
C ALA A 667 -70.08 -7.41 -41.72
N THR A 668 -70.71 -7.04 -40.59
CA THR A 668 -72.01 -6.36 -40.56
C THR A 668 -71.90 -4.85 -40.82
N ASN A 669 -70.70 -4.27 -40.73
CA ASN A 669 -70.47 -2.85 -40.94
C ASN A 669 -70.39 -2.53 -42.45
N SER A 670 -71.35 -1.74 -42.94
CA SER A 670 -71.41 -1.32 -44.34
C SER A 670 -70.17 -0.50 -44.77
N ARG A 671 -69.64 0.36 -43.89
CA ARG A 671 -68.45 1.17 -44.17
C ARG A 671 -67.21 0.30 -44.33
N TYR A 672 -67.05 -0.73 -43.49
CA TYR A 672 -65.98 -1.71 -43.62
C TYR A 672 -66.07 -2.47 -44.95
N ASN A 673 -67.24 -3.00 -45.29
CA ASN A 673 -67.44 -3.74 -46.55
C ASN A 673 -67.15 -2.87 -47.78
N HIS A 674 -67.49 -1.57 -47.72
CA HIS A 674 -67.17 -0.62 -48.78
C HIS A 674 -65.66 -0.37 -48.90
N ALA A 675 -64.97 -0.12 -47.78
CA ALA A 675 -63.52 0.07 -47.77
C ALA A 675 -62.76 -1.17 -48.26
N LEU A 676 -63.19 -2.37 -47.86
CA LEU A 676 -62.61 -3.63 -48.34
C LEU A 676 -62.86 -3.85 -49.83
N LEU A 677 -64.08 -3.55 -50.32
CA LEU A 677 -64.39 -3.63 -51.75
C LEU A 677 -63.52 -2.66 -52.56
N ASP A 678 -63.41 -1.40 -52.12
CA ASP A 678 -62.60 -0.37 -52.77
C ASP A 678 -61.13 -0.78 -52.83
N TYR A 679 -60.57 -1.24 -51.71
CA TYR A 679 -59.20 -1.78 -51.68
C TYR A 679 -58.99 -2.96 -52.64
N LEU A 680 -59.92 -3.92 -52.68
CA LEU A 680 -59.78 -5.11 -53.53
C LEU A 680 -59.95 -4.82 -55.03
N VAL A 681 -60.59 -3.69 -55.39
CA VAL A 681 -60.92 -3.33 -56.78
C VAL A 681 -60.02 -2.22 -57.33
N SER A 682 -59.87 -1.14 -56.57
CA SER A 682 -59.29 0.13 -57.03
C SER A 682 -57.81 0.28 -56.70
N ASP A 683 -57.31 -0.38 -55.64
CA ASP A 683 -55.95 -0.18 -55.15
C ASP A 683 -54.86 -0.81 -56.04
N ARG A 684 -53.76 -0.08 -56.28
CA ARG A 684 -52.66 -0.55 -57.12
C ARG A 684 -51.91 -1.73 -56.50
N ASN A 685 -51.78 -1.76 -55.18
CA ASN A 685 -51.07 -2.79 -54.40
C ASN A 685 -52.03 -3.86 -53.85
N SER A 686 -53.25 -3.94 -54.38
CA SER A 686 -54.26 -4.91 -53.94
C SER A 686 -53.75 -6.36 -54.01
N VAL A 687 -53.86 -7.08 -52.88
CA VAL A 687 -53.53 -8.52 -52.80
C VAL A 687 -54.42 -9.38 -53.68
N TRP A 688 -55.58 -8.88 -54.10
CA TRP A 688 -56.48 -9.58 -55.01
C TRP A 688 -55.83 -9.93 -56.36
N LYS A 689 -54.80 -9.19 -56.78
CA LYS A 689 -54.06 -9.44 -58.04
C LYS A 689 -53.26 -10.76 -58.00
N LYS A 690 -52.92 -11.26 -56.81
CA LYS A 690 -52.15 -12.50 -56.63
C LYS A 690 -53.08 -13.72 -56.61
N LYS A 691 -52.91 -14.65 -57.58
CA LYS A 691 -53.78 -15.84 -57.74
C LYS A 691 -53.83 -16.73 -56.49
N GLU A 692 -52.72 -16.85 -55.78
CA GLU A 692 -52.61 -17.65 -54.55
C GLU A 692 -53.46 -17.07 -53.42
N ILE A 693 -53.42 -15.75 -53.24
CA ILE A 693 -54.22 -15.05 -52.25
C ILE A 693 -55.72 -15.12 -52.58
N GLN A 694 -56.09 -15.07 -53.87
CA GLN A 694 -57.49 -15.29 -54.27
C GLN A 694 -57.99 -16.69 -53.84
N LYS A 695 -57.13 -17.71 -53.87
CA LYS A 695 -57.49 -19.06 -53.40
C LYS A 695 -57.64 -19.05 -51.88
N GLU A 696 -56.73 -18.41 -51.16
CA GLU A 696 -56.76 -18.27 -49.70
C GLU A 696 -58.00 -17.54 -49.19
N LEU A 697 -58.36 -16.39 -49.79
CA LEU A 697 -59.56 -15.65 -49.40
C LEU A 697 -60.84 -16.43 -49.67
N LYS A 698 -60.90 -17.25 -50.73
CA LYS A 698 -62.06 -18.10 -51.02
C LYS A 698 -62.30 -19.20 -49.97
N LYS A 699 -61.29 -19.55 -49.17
CA LYS A 699 -61.43 -20.53 -48.08
C LYS A 699 -62.24 -20.00 -46.90
N VAL A 700 -62.45 -18.68 -46.80
CA VAL A 700 -63.28 -18.07 -45.75
C VAL A 700 -64.73 -18.54 -45.89
N ARG A 701 -65.24 -19.23 -44.85
CA ARG A 701 -66.57 -19.84 -44.81
C ARG A 701 -67.64 -18.80 -44.44
N SER A 702 -67.90 -17.84 -45.34
CA SER A 702 -69.00 -16.87 -45.20
C SER A 702 -69.70 -16.61 -46.54
N GLN A 703 -71.04 -16.70 -46.55
CA GLN A 703 -71.83 -16.48 -47.76
C GLN A 703 -71.82 -15.00 -48.18
N SER A 704 -71.86 -14.06 -47.22
CA SER A 704 -71.73 -12.62 -47.48
C SER A 704 -70.34 -12.29 -48.02
N PHE A 705 -69.29 -12.92 -47.50
CA PHE A 705 -67.93 -12.73 -48.03
C PHE A 705 -67.79 -13.23 -49.46
N ARG A 706 -68.34 -14.41 -49.76
CA ARG A 706 -68.36 -14.94 -51.13
C ARG A 706 -69.10 -14.03 -52.11
N LYS A 707 -70.21 -13.39 -51.68
CA LYS A 707 -70.91 -12.37 -52.47
C LYS A 707 -70.03 -11.14 -52.71
N LEU A 708 -69.32 -10.66 -51.68
CA LEU A 708 -68.36 -9.55 -51.81
C LEU A 708 -67.23 -9.90 -52.79
N LEU A 709 -66.60 -11.07 -52.64
CA LEU A 709 -65.55 -11.55 -53.56
C LEU A 709 -66.07 -11.74 -54.99
N LYS A 710 -67.34 -12.15 -55.17
CA LYS A 710 -67.98 -12.22 -56.50
C LYS A 710 -68.08 -10.82 -57.13
N LYS A 711 -68.50 -9.82 -56.35
CA LYS A 711 -68.58 -8.42 -56.77
C LYS A 711 -67.20 -7.84 -57.11
N VAL A 712 -66.18 -8.10 -56.27
CA VAL A 712 -64.77 -7.75 -56.56
C VAL A 712 -64.34 -8.37 -57.89
N ARG A 713 -64.63 -9.66 -58.10
CA ARG A 713 -64.26 -10.38 -59.32
C ARG A 713 -64.95 -9.83 -60.56
N GLU A 714 -66.23 -9.48 -60.45
CA GLU A 714 -66.99 -8.84 -61.53
C GLU A 714 -66.38 -7.49 -61.87
N GLN A 715 -66.07 -6.66 -60.87
CA GLN A 715 -65.49 -5.32 -61.07
C GLN A 715 -64.01 -5.33 -61.52
N THR A 716 -63.25 -6.39 -61.22
CA THR A 716 -61.83 -6.53 -61.63
C THR A 716 -61.63 -7.35 -62.91
N SER A 717 -62.67 -8.03 -63.43
CA SER A 717 -62.57 -8.80 -64.68
C SER A 717 -62.49 -7.88 -65.90
N SER A 718 -61.68 -8.26 -66.89
CA SER A 718 -61.61 -7.56 -68.18
C SER A 718 -62.99 -7.54 -68.86
N PRO A 719 -63.27 -6.56 -69.75
CA PRO A 719 -64.53 -6.47 -70.49
C PRO A 719 -64.89 -7.77 -71.22
N THR A 720 -63.88 -8.47 -71.77
CA THR A 720 -64.02 -9.77 -72.44
C THR A 720 -64.47 -10.89 -71.50
N VAL A 721 -63.86 -10.98 -70.31
CA VAL A 721 -64.25 -11.98 -69.29
C VAL A 721 -65.65 -11.70 -68.74
N ARG A 722 -66.05 -10.43 -68.60
CA ARG A 722 -67.44 -10.07 -68.21
C ARG A 722 -68.46 -10.50 -69.27
N PHE A 723 -68.15 -10.27 -70.55
CA PHE A 723 -69.02 -10.63 -71.68
C PHE A 723 -69.24 -12.14 -71.79
N VAL A 724 -68.14 -12.92 -71.76
CA VAL A 724 -68.18 -14.39 -71.79
C VAL A 724 -68.93 -14.95 -70.58
N ARG A 725 -68.93 -14.31 -69.42
CA ARG A 725 -69.64 -14.86 -68.25
C ARG A 725 -71.12 -14.52 -68.22
N LYS A 726 -71.50 -13.33 -68.68
CA LYS A 726 -72.90 -12.87 -68.74
C LYS A 726 -73.67 -13.59 -69.85
N TYR A 727 -73.00 -13.86 -70.97
CA TYR A 727 -73.62 -14.48 -72.13
C TYR A 727 -73.06 -15.86 -72.48
N GLY A 728 -72.05 -16.39 -71.79
CA GLY A 728 -71.35 -17.62 -72.23
C GLY A 728 -72.20 -18.87 -72.31
N ILE A 729 -73.20 -19.02 -71.45
CA ILE A 729 -74.18 -20.11 -71.58
C ILE A 729 -75.04 -19.87 -72.83
N VAL A 730 -75.50 -18.64 -73.07
CA VAL A 730 -76.23 -18.26 -74.28
C VAL A 730 -75.37 -18.41 -75.53
N LEU A 731 -74.07 -18.11 -75.47
CA LEU A 731 -73.11 -18.19 -76.56
C LEU A 731 -72.73 -19.65 -76.85
N CYS A 732 -72.61 -20.49 -75.82
CA CYS A 732 -72.48 -21.94 -75.98
C CYS A 732 -73.76 -22.56 -76.56
N ILE A 733 -74.95 -22.16 -76.09
CA ILE A 733 -76.22 -22.60 -76.66
C ILE A 733 -76.35 -22.13 -78.11
N PHE A 734 -75.98 -20.89 -78.42
CA PHE A 734 -76.00 -20.35 -79.79
C PHE A 734 -74.99 -21.08 -80.70
N LEU A 735 -73.81 -21.43 -80.19
CA LEU A 735 -72.82 -22.25 -80.90
C LEU A 735 -73.30 -23.70 -81.11
N ILE A 736 -73.99 -24.30 -80.13
CA ILE A 736 -74.60 -25.63 -80.25
C ILE A 736 -75.77 -25.59 -81.25
N VAL A 737 -76.57 -24.53 -81.28
CA VAL A 737 -77.66 -24.34 -82.25
C VAL A 737 -77.12 -24.07 -83.65
N LEU A 738 -76.03 -23.30 -83.80
CA LEU A 738 -75.35 -23.11 -85.08
C LEU A 738 -74.71 -24.42 -85.59
N ALA A 739 -74.08 -25.20 -84.70
CA ALA A 739 -73.55 -26.52 -85.05
C ALA A 739 -74.68 -27.50 -85.41
N GLY A 740 -75.79 -27.50 -84.67
CA GLY A 740 -76.97 -28.32 -84.97
C GLY A 740 -77.65 -27.93 -86.28
N GLY A 741 -77.75 -26.63 -86.58
CA GLY A 741 -78.27 -26.12 -87.85
C GLY A 741 -77.37 -26.42 -89.05
N TYR A 742 -76.05 -26.42 -88.87
CA TYR A 742 -75.08 -26.83 -89.89
C TYR A 742 -75.17 -28.34 -90.20
N PHE A 743 -75.44 -29.17 -89.20
CA PHE A 743 -75.67 -30.60 -89.41
C PHE A 743 -77.04 -30.93 -90.02
N TYR A 744 -78.07 -30.12 -89.77
CA TYR A 744 -79.42 -30.34 -90.31
C TYR A 744 -79.57 -29.91 -91.79
N LEU A 745 -78.66 -29.08 -92.31
CA LEU A 745 -78.62 -28.70 -93.73
C LEU A 745 -77.78 -29.64 -94.62
N ASN A 746 -77.12 -30.63 -94.02
CA ASN A 746 -76.27 -31.62 -94.69
C ASN A 746 -76.77 -33.08 -94.54
N MET A 747 -78.02 -33.27 -94.13
CA MET A 747 -78.83 -34.49 -94.34
C MET A 747 -80.03 -34.13 -95.19
#